data_AF-A0A966R4Z4-F1
#
_entry.id   AF-A0A966R4Z4-F1
#
_cell.length_a   1.000
_cell.length_b   1.000
_cell.length_c   1.000
_cell.angle_alpha   90.00
_cell.angle_beta   90.00
_cell.angle_gamma   90.00
#
_symmetry.space_group_name_H-M   'P 1'
#
loop_
_entity.id
_entity.type
_entity.pdbx_description
1 polymer ?
#
loop_
_entity_poly.entity_id
_entity_poly.type
_entity_poly.pdbx_seq_one_letter_code
_entity_poly.pdbx_strand_id
1 'polypeptide(L)'
;MRIDHVYVLSLSDRVFSQKRCRFQLQKHGITDFTIFDAVDGRLPGYDDLYARIAAGMDEDFRRHNFSRGALGCLLSHLEILRDALVNRRKNILVLEDDFLLCHDFASRLRDVVDRLPARWDLVYLGKKQGRPDEPFHRHPRVHHDARFAEPVGIDDFFYRPSHRTWGSHALLLHETVFRAILRAGSEYFAPIDLVLISLYDRHVFLAVRKDLVITDESESTILQKPQRTWDGWTGEYGCREMRRPHRVFIVGSNFHHTHTYIHEMYKKYLEYYYPHLEVTLTKTNDYLRYPGSIVLCSPAHFPEKMVFRDTHLYIIHLDSDGDDKDFLEKYKKSQRLENKDYIVLLCREGITDLDYFGLDVARRVLCLPWFCDRLYHEIAQPQDVWSRKDGWLLFFGSVWSINYEEILGLVRVVKKNGWRLVIKGRIFGISEDQRRRFMGALDDSVRFECFVYKIGHERENSLASVLERFPVRAILPIQGSFHHASYLSNRIFECLSNGFLILTNNPFVRQKFGSVVYDNDLERLLTAHEELLLDKTRWLAVFEAQKKEYLEKFYGFLHIERLFSFFQQATDDKFILLEPEKEARCEITFTRSSVNAVTNETIRALLVEPRDVVVGDNDLSRIDPFLLRRLASLAHYGNRVRVEPSCAKKAYIRSILTDSGIEIMTQNYFQFFLSRNAS
;
A
#
# COMPACT_ATOMS: atom_id res chain seq x y z
N MET A 1 -28.07 -15.50 -11.92
CA MET A 1 -27.89 -14.38 -12.88
C MET A 1 -26.40 -14.09 -13.03
N ARG A 2 -25.92 -13.56 -14.17
CA ARG A 2 -24.50 -13.18 -14.36
C ARG A 2 -24.34 -11.66 -14.36
N ILE A 3 -23.31 -11.16 -13.68
CA ILE A 3 -22.85 -9.76 -13.81
C ILE A 3 -21.99 -9.68 -15.07
N ASP A 4 -22.38 -8.83 -16.01
CA ASP A 4 -21.75 -8.73 -17.32
C ASP A 4 -20.49 -7.86 -17.32
N HIS A 5 -20.41 -6.89 -16.41
CA HIS A 5 -19.24 -6.04 -16.23
C HIS A 5 -19.20 -5.39 -14.85
N VAL A 6 -17.99 -5.12 -14.36
CA VAL A 6 -17.77 -4.34 -13.14
C VAL A 6 -17.06 -3.04 -13.52
N TYR A 7 -17.61 -1.91 -13.11
CA TYR A 7 -17.02 -0.59 -13.26
C TYR A 7 -16.58 -0.06 -11.90
N VAL A 8 -15.38 0.51 -11.84
CA VAL A 8 -14.86 1.26 -10.70
C VAL A 8 -14.69 2.71 -11.12
N LEU A 9 -15.47 3.62 -10.54
CA LEU A 9 -15.35 5.05 -10.75
C LEU A 9 -14.18 5.60 -9.94
N SER A 10 -13.17 6.12 -10.63
CA SER A 10 -12.04 6.79 -9.98
C SER A 10 -11.52 7.89 -10.88
N LEU A 11 -11.12 9.02 -10.30
CA LEU A 11 -10.41 10.06 -11.04
C LEU A 11 -9.06 9.50 -11.53
N SER A 12 -8.64 9.87 -12.73
CA SER A 12 -7.38 9.42 -13.34
C SER A 12 -6.14 9.62 -12.44
N ASP A 13 -6.13 10.64 -11.58
CA ASP A 13 -5.03 10.99 -10.70
C ASP A 13 -5.00 10.20 -9.38
N ARG A 14 -6.04 9.42 -9.05
CA ARG A 14 -6.12 8.60 -7.82
C ARG A 14 -5.47 7.23 -7.97
N VAL A 15 -4.22 7.19 -8.42
CA VAL A 15 -3.47 5.96 -8.74
C VAL A 15 -3.42 4.96 -7.57
N PHE A 16 -3.32 5.45 -6.34
CA PHE A 16 -3.30 4.58 -5.16
C PHE A 16 -4.66 3.94 -4.88
N SER A 17 -5.74 4.74 -4.89
CA SER A 17 -7.11 4.26 -4.73
C SER A 17 -7.48 3.26 -5.84
N GLN A 18 -7.05 3.51 -7.08
CA GLN A 18 -7.21 2.59 -8.20
C GLN A 18 -6.49 1.24 -7.98
N LYS A 19 -5.25 1.27 -7.48
CA LYS A 19 -4.49 0.06 -7.12
C LYS A 19 -5.19 -0.72 -6.00
N ARG A 20 -5.71 -0.02 -4.99
CA ARG A 20 -6.50 -0.61 -3.89
C ARG A 20 -7.75 -1.31 -4.42
N CYS A 21 -8.53 -0.62 -5.26
CA CYS A 21 -9.74 -1.18 -5.87
C CYS A 21 -9.42 -2.45 -6.68
N ARG A 22 -8.39 -2.39 -7.52
CA ARG A 22 -7.92 -3.53 -8.32
C ARG A 22 -7.56 -4.73 -7.44
N PHE A 23 -6.81 -4.48 -6.37
CA PHE A 23 -6.39 -5.54 -5.45
C PHE A 23 -7.58 -6.19 -4.74
N GLN A 24 -8.51 -5.38 -4.20
CA GLN A 24 -9.71 -5.88 -3.54
C GLN A 24 -10.55 -6.76 -4.47
N LEU A 25 -10.81 -6.32 -5.70
CA LEU A 25 -11.57 -7.11 -6.68
C LEU A 25 -10.86 -8.42 -7.06
N GLN A 26 -9.55 -8.36 -7.32
CA GLN A 26 -8.75 -9.54 -7.69
C GLN A 26 -8.72 -10.59 -6.58
N LYS A 27 -8.61 -10.18 -5.32
CA LYS A 27 -8.70 -11.09 -4.15
C LYS A 27 -9.99 -11.90 -4.13
N HIS A 28 -11.08 -11.30 -4.60
CA HIS A 28 -12.39 -11.93 -4.69
C HIS A 28 -12.65 -12.63 -6.04
N GLY A 29 -11.60 -12.82 -6.85
CA GLY A 29 -11.68 -13.49 -8.15
C GLY A 29 -12.27 -12.64 -9.27
N ILE A 30 -12.53 -11.34 -9.03
CA ILE A 30 -13.05 -10.42 -10.03
C ILE A 30 -11.88 -9.80 -10.77
N THR A 31 -11.63 -10.31 -11.96
CA THR A 31 -10.49 -9.91 -12.80
C THR A 31 -10.90 -9.13 -14.05
N ASP A 32 -12.16 -9.31 -14.49
CA ASP A 32 -12.77 -8.56 -15.60
C ASP A 32 -13.54 -7.36 -15.05
N PHE A 33 -12.87 -6.21 -15.00
CA PHE A 33 -13.43 -4.94 -14.56
C PHE A 33 -12.71 -3.76 -15.23
N THR A 34 -13.38 -2.61 -15.28
CA THR A 34 -12.82 -1.37 -15.81
C THR A 34 -12.74 -0.33 -14.70
N ILE A 35 -11.56 0.27 -14.54
CA ILE A 35 -11.44 1.55 -13.82
C ILE A 35 -11.84 2.63 -14.82
N PHE A 36 -13.00 3.23 -14.60
CA PHE A 36 -13.58 4.25 -15.46
C PHE A 36 -13.15 5.62 -14.96
N ASP A 37 -12.62 6.44 -15.86
CA ASP A 37 -12.14 7.79 -15.53
C ASP A 37 -13.33 8.68 -15.15
N ALA A 38 -13.41 9.01 -13.86
CA ALA A 38 -14.50 9.79 -13.32
C ALA A 38 -14.40 11.26 -13.75
N VAL A 39 -15.55 11.91 -13.86
CA VAL A 39 -15.65 13.34 -14.17
C VAL A 39 -15.30 14.16 -12.94
N ASP A 40 -14.23 14.96 -13.03
CA ASP A 40 -13.94 15.98 -12.02
C ASP A 40 -14.76 17.27 -12.26
N GLY A 41 -15.92 17.36 -11.60
CA GLY A 41 -16.80 18.53 -11.64
C GLY A 41 -16.20 19.83 -11.06
N ARG A 42 -14.99 19.78 -10.50
CA ARG A 42 -14.24 20.95 -10.02
C ARG A 42 -13.40 21.61 -11.13
N LEU A 43 -13.27 20.96 -12.30
CA LEU A 43 -12.53 21.53 -13.42
C LEU A 43 -13.28 22.74 -14.02
N PRO A 44 -12.55 23.77 -14.53
CA PRO A 44 -13.16 25.01 -15.04
C PRO A 44 -14.21 24.79 -16.13
N GLY A 45 -14.07 23.73 -16.94
CA GLY A 45 -15.04 23.40 -18.00
C GLY A 45 -16.46 23.10 -17.51
N TYR A 46 -16.65 22.89 -16.21
CA TYR A 46 -17.96 22.63 -15.60
C TYR A 46 -18.56 23.85 -14.88
N ASP A 47 -17.87 25.00 -14.87
CA ASP A 47 -18.31 26.20 -14.13
C ASP A 47 -19.68 26.70 -14.59
N ASP A 48 -19.85 26.92 -15.90
CA ASP A 48 -21.11 27.39 -16.48
C ASP A 48 -22.24 26.37 -16.32
N LEU A 49 -21.92 25.08 -16.42
CA LEU A 49 -22.90 24.02 -16.19
C LEU A 49 -23.37 24.02 -14.74
N TYR A 50 -22.44 24.03 -13.80
CA TYR A 50 -22.73 24.06 -12.37
C TYR A 50 -23.52 25.32 -12.00
N ALA A 51 -23.13 26.49 -12.49
CA ALA A 51 -23.82 27.76 -12.24
C ALA A 51 -25.27 27.76 -12.75
N ARG A 52 -25.49 27.26 -13.98
CA ARG A 52 -26.85 27.14 -14.56
C ARG A 52 -27.74 26.20 -13.77
N ILE A 53 -27.22 25.05 -13.36
CA ILE A 53 -27.96 24.09 -12.53
C ILE A 53 -28.26 24.70 -11.16
N ALA A 54 -27.24 25.27 -10.52
CA ALA A 54 -27.32 25.87 -9.19
C ALA A 54 -28.32 27.04 -9.11
N ALA A 55 -28.47 27.83 -10.19
CA ALA A 55 -29.40 28.97 -10.23
C ALA A 55 -30.87 28.56 -10.05
N GLY A 56 -31.23 27.31 -10.37
CA GLY A 56 -32.59 26.77 -10.19
C GLY A 56 -32.79 26.01 -8.88
N MET A 57 -31.77 25.92 -8.03
CA MET A 57 -31.81 25.16 -6.77
C MET A 57 -32.01 26.07 -5.57
N ASP A 58 -32.79 25.59 -4.60
CA ASP A 58 -32.85 26.19 -3.26
C ASP A 58 -31.44 26.27 -2.66
N GLU A 59 -31.13 27.42 -2.05
CA GLU A 59 -29.76 27.71 -1.62
C GLU A 59 -29.30 26.79 -0.49
N ASP A 60 -30.17 26.51 0.48
CA ASP A 60 -29.87 25.59 1.58
C ASP A 60 -29.70 24.18 1.06
N PHE A 61 -30.59 23.74 0.16
CA PHE A 61 -30.46 22.43 -0.49
C PHE A 61 -29.13 22.30 -1.25
N ARG A 62 -28.77 23.29 -2.06
CA ARG A 62 -27.53 23.32 -2.85
C ARG A 62 -26.30 23.25 -1.95
N ARG A 63 -26.25 24.09 -0.91
CA ARG A 63 -25.11 24.16 0.04
C ARG A 63 -24.82 22.82 0.71
N HIS A 64 -25.86 22.06 1.06
CA HIS A 64 -25.70 20.82 1.82
C HIS A 64 -25.63 19.56 0.96
N ASN A 65 -26.19 19.57 -0.25
CA ASN A 65 -26.40 18.33 -1.01
C ASN A 65 -25.75 18.32 -2.39
N PHE A 66 -25.53 19.46 -3.04
CA PHE A 66 -25.09 19.49 -4.44
C PHE A 66 -23.80 20.28 -4.64
N SER A 67 -22.70 19.70 -4.19
CA SER A 67 -21.35 20.23 -4.43
C SER A 67 -20.88 19.97 -5.86
N ARG A 68 -19.78 20.63 -6.28
CA ARG A 68 -19.10 20.31 -7.55
C ARG A 68 -18.64 18.86 -7.64
N GLY A 69 -18.27 18.26 -6.51
CA GLY A 69 -17.97 16.83 -6.43
C GLY A 69 -19.21 15.98 -6.69
N ALA A 70 -20.37 16.36 -6.14
CA ALA A 70 -21.64 15.69 -6.41
C ALA A 70 -22.07 15.79 -7.89
N LEU A 71 -21.81 16.93 -8.55
CA LEU A 71 -21.98 17.05 -10.00
C LEU A 71 -21.06 16.07 -10.75
N GLY A 72 -19.78 16.01 -10.38
CA GLY A 72 -18.83 15.06 -10.96
C GLY A 72 -19.27 13.61 -10.79
N CYS A 73 -19.68 13.22 -9.59
CA CYS A 73 -20.23 11.91 -9.29
C CYS A 73 -21.46 11.59 -10.16
N LEU A 74 -22.45 12.49 -10.22
CA LEU A 74 -23.62 12.35 -11.11
C LEU A 74 -23.19 12.08 -12.55
N LEU A 75 -22.38 12.97 -13.13
CA LEU A 75 -21.98 12.87 -14.54
C LEU A 75 -21.22 11.56 -14.81
N SER A 76 -20.35 11.14 -13.89
CA SER A 76 -19.59 9.88 -14.00
C SER A 76 -20.50 8.66 -14.06
N HIS A 77 -21.51 8.59 -13.19
CA HIS A 77 -22.50 7.51 -13.23
C HIS A 77 -23.29 7.54 -14.56
N LEU A 78 -23.67 8.71 -15.05
CA LEU A 78 -24.36 8.82 -16.34
C LEU A 78 -23.49 8.31 -17.49
N GLU A 79 -22.19 8.62 -17.51
CA GLU A 79 -21.27 8.10 -18.54
C GLU A 79 -21.14 6.58 -18.49
N ILE A 80 -21.04 5.98 -17.29
CA ILE A 80 -21.06 4.51 -17.16
C ILE A 80 -22.33 3.91 -17.75
N LEU A 81 -23.50 4.50 -17.48
CA LEU A 81 -24.76 3.99 -18.02
C LEU A 81 -24.82 4.10 -19.54
N ARG A 82 -24.24 5.16 -20.12
CA ARG A 82 -24.12 5.29 -21.59
C ARG A 82 -23.18 4.23 -22.15
N ASP A 83 -22.02 4.03 -21.54
CA ASP A 83 -21.07 2.98 -21.92
C ASP A 83 -21.70 1.58 -21.85
N ALA A 84 -22.40 1.27 -20.75
CA ALA A 84 -23.09 -0.01 -20.57
C ALA A 84 -24.16 -0.24 -21.65
N LEU A 85 -24.93 0.79 -22.02
CA LEU A 85 -25.90 0.72 -23.13
C LEU A 85 -25.24 0.48 -24.48
N VAL A 86 -24.14 1.19 -24.78
CA VAL A 86 -23.38 1.03 -26.03
C VAL A 86 -22.82 -0.40 -26.13
N ASN A 87 -22.28 -0.92 -25.03
CA ASN A 87 -21.71 -2.25 -24.93
C ASN A 87 -22.74 -3.36 -24.67
N ARG A 88 -24.05 -3.04 -24.68
CA ARG A 88 -25.17 -3.99 -24.47
C ARG A 88 -25.03 -4.83 -23.20
N ARG A 89 -24.53 -4.23 -22.12
CA ARG A 89 -24.42 -4.87 -20.80
C ARG A 89 -25.78 -4.87 -20.13
N LYS A 90 -26.24 -6.03 -19.66
CA LYS A 90 -27.55 -6.17 -18.99
C LYS A 90 -27.44 -5.93 -17.49
N ASN A 91 -26.45 -6.55 -16.87
CA ASN A 91 -26.21 -6.46 -15.43
C ASN A 91 -24.84 -5.87 -15.18
N ILE A 92 -24.77 -4.73 -14.52
CA ILE A 92 -23.49 -4.09 -14.19
C ILE A 92 -23.38 -3.88 -12.69
N LEU A 93 -22.16 -4.03 -12.16
CA LEU A 93 -21.80 -3.58 -10.82
C LEU A 93 -20.99 -2.29 -10.96
N VAL A 94 -21.44 -1.23 -10.31
CA VAL A 94 -20.75 0.06 -10.27
C VAL A 94 -20.28 0.30 -8.84
N LEU A 95 -18.98 0.57 -8.69
CA LEU A 95 -18.32 0.86 -7.43
C LEU A 95 -17.61 2.22 -7.51
N GLU A 96 -17.66 3.03 -6.45
CA GLU A 96 -16.78 4.21 -6.31
C GLU A 96 -15.45 3.82 -5.67
N ASP A 97 -14.36 4.53 -5.95
CA ASP A 97 -13.00 4.15 -5.55
C ASP A 97 -12.70 4.17 -4.04
N ASP A 98 -13.67 4.58 -3.23
CA ASP A 98 -13.65 4.51 -1.78
C ASP A 98 -14.27 3.22 -1.22
N PHE A 99 -14.63 2.24 -2.05
CA PHE A 99 -15.23 1.00 -1.56
C PHE A 99 -14.29 0.14 -0.70
N LEU A 100 -14.86 -0.53 0.31
CA LEU A 100 -14.27 -1.64 1.05
C LEU A 100 -15.18 -2.87 0.97
N LEU A 101 -14.63 -4.01 0.51
CA LEU A 101 -15.34 -5.27 0.38
C LEU A 101 -15.25 -6.10 1.67
N CYS A 102 -16.35 -6.76 2.07
CA CYS A 102 -16.30 -7.72 3.17
C CYS A 102 -15.41 -8.93 2.86
N HIS A 103 -14.84 -9.56 3.89
CA HIS A 103 -13.88 -10.67 3.74
C HIS A 103 -14.41 -11.87 2.93
N ASP A 104 -15.73 -12.06 2.90
CA ASP A 104 -16.46 -13.12 2.21
C ASP A 104 -17.29 -12.59 1.02
N PHE A 105 -16.95 -11.40 0.50
CA PHE A 105 -17.71 -10.68 -0.54
C PHE A 105 -18.12 -11.55 -1.72
N ALA A 106 -17.19 -12.30 -2.32
CA ALA A 106 -17.49 -13.16 -3.47
C ALA A 106 -18.58 -14.21 -3.17
N SER A 107 -18.62 -14.76 -1.95
CA SER A 107 -19.64 -15.72 -1.55
C SER A 107 -20.98 -15.03 -1.35
N ARG A 108 -20.99 -13.94 -0.56
CA ARG A 108 -22.21 -13.21 -0.27
C ARG A 108 -22.83 -12.56 -1.51
N LEU A 109 -22.02 -12.11 -2.46
CA LEU A 109 -22.49 -11.56 -3.72
C LEU A 109 -23.22 -12.64 -4.55
N ARG A 110 -22.71 -13.88 -4.56
CA ARG A 110 -23.44 -15.00 -5.17
C ARG A 110 -24.78 -15.25 -4.48
N ASP A 111 -24.79 -15.29 -3.15
CA ASP A 111 -26.03 -15.49 -2.38
C ASP A 111 -27.06 -14.39 -2.66
N VAL A 112 -26.62 -13.13 -2.77
CA VAL A 112 -27.46 -11.99 -3.16
C VAL A 112 -28.04 -12.24 -4.55
N VAL A 113 -27.19 -12.51 -5.54
CA VAL A 113 -27.60 -12.68 -6.94
C VAL A 113 -28.56 -13.87 -7.12
N ASP A 114 -28.37 -14.96 -6.39
CA ASP A 114 -29.20 -16.16 -6.46
C ASP A 114 -30.57 -15.98 -5.80
N ARG A 115 -30.70 -15.00 -4.89
CA ARG A 115 -31.93 -14.69 -4.15
C ARG A 115 -32.71 -13.51 -4.70
N LEU A 116 -32.20 -12.83 -5.73
CA LEU A 116 -32.92 -11.70 -6.32
C LEU A 116 -34.30 -12.15 -6.82
N PRO A 117 -35.34 -11.32 -6.63
CA PRO A 117 -36.66 -11.61 -7.18
C PRO A 117 -36.61 -11.60 -8.72
N ALA A 118 -37.59 -12.25 -9.35
CA ALA A 118 -37.68 -12.35 -10.81
C ALA A 118 -37.67 -10.97 -11.52
N ARG A 119 -38.18 -9.93 -10.85
CA ARG A 119 -38.12 -8.55 -11.31
C ARG A 119 -37.35 -7.70 -10.28
N TRP A 120 -36.27 -7.10 -10.72
CA TRP A 120 -35.47 -6.13 -9.99
C TRP A 120 -34.87 -5.13 -10.98
N ASP A 121 -34.57 -3.92 -10.52
CA ASP A 121 -34.03 -2.84 -11.35
C ASP A 121 -32.68 -2.34 -10.81
N LEU A 122 -32.57 -2.20 -9.48
CA LEU A 122 -31.34 -1.80 -8.79
C LEU A 122 -31.26 -2.44 -7.41
N VAL A 123 -30.04 -2.82 -7.00
CA VAL A 123 -29.73 -3.31 -5.66
C VAL A 123 -28.60 -2.48 -5.07
N TYR A 124 -28.83 -1.88 -3.90
CA TYR A 124 -27.77 -1.33 -3.07
C TYR A 124 -27.03 -2.47 -2.38
N LEU A 125 -25.76 -2.70 -2.74
CA LEU A 125 -24.87 -3.66 -2.07
C LEU A 125 -24.16 -3.03 -0.85
N GLY A 126 -24.17 -1.71 -0.80
CA GLY A 126 -23.75 -0.87 0.30
C GLY A 126 -24.62 0.38 0.33
N LYS A 127 -25.01 0.83 1.52
CA LYS A 127 -25.84 2.03 1.69
C LYS A 127 -25.58 2.75 3.02
N LYS A 128 -25.87 4.03 3.03
CA LYS A 128 -26.13 4.84 4.22
C LYS A 128 -27.63 4.86 4.51
N GLN A 129 -27.96 4.78 5.79
CA GLN A 129 -29.35 4.78 6.26
C GLN A 129 -29.52 5.90 7.28
N GLY A 130 -30.30 6.91 6.92
CA GLY A 130 -30.65 8.02 7.81
C GLY A 130 -31.57 7.58 8.94
N ARG A 131 -31.39 8.19 10.12
CA ARG A 131 -32.22 7.90 11.29
C ARG A 131 -33.57 8.64 11.21
N PRO A 132 -34.66 8.07 11.75
CA PRO A 132 -35.99 8.69 11.67
C PRO A 132 -36.08 10.06 12.35
N ASP A 133 -35.33 10.24 13.43
CA ASP A 133 -35.26 11.43 14.29
C ASP A 133 -34.32 12.52 13.76
N GLU A 134 -33.45 12.20 12.80
CA GLU A 134 -32.55 13.19 12.22
C GLU A 134 -33.27 14.04 11.15
N PRO A 135 -33.14 15.39 11.22
CA PRO A 135 -33.62 16.26 10.16
C PRO A 135 -32.86 15.93 8.87
N PHE A 136 -33.59 15.73 7.78
CA PHE A 136 -33.02 15.55 6.46
C PHE A 136 -33.67 16.51 5.46
N HIS A 137 -32.86 17.13 4.63
CA HIS A 137 -33.32 18.13 3.66
C HIS A 137 -34.15 17.46 2.58
N ARG A 138 -35.46 17.75 2.55
CA ARG A 138 -36.35 17.16 1.56
C ARG A 138 -36.34 17.97 0.27
N HIS A 139 -36.08 17.31 -0.86
CA HIS A 139 -36.40 17.89 -2.16
C HIS A 139 -37.88 17.62 -2.51
N PRO A 140 -38.74 18.65 -2.66
CA PRO A 140 -40.20 18.48 -2.78
C PRO A 140 -40.64 17.60 -3.97
N ARG A 141 -39.88 17.59 -5.07
CA ARG A 141 -40.20 16.75 -6.24
C ARG A 141 -39.75 15.29 -6.10
N VAL A 142 -38.86 15.00 -5.15
CA VAL A 142 -38.30 13.65 -4.95
C VAL A 142 -38.97 12.99 -3.75
N HIS A 143 -39.07 13.70 -2.62
CA HIS A 143 -39.58 13.16 -1.36
C HIS A 143 -41.08 13.47 -1.14
N HIS A 144 -41.92 13.19 -2.13
CA HIS A 144 -43.36 13.49 -2.07
C HIS A 144 -44.22 12.26 -1.73
N ASP A 145 -43.74 11.05 -2.02
CA ASP A 145 -44.53 9.83 -1.84
C ASP A 145 -44.33 9.21 -0.44
N ALA A 146 -45.38 9.25 0.37
CA ALA A 146 -45.37 8.72 1.74
C ALA A 146 -45.07 7.21 1.81
N ARG A 147 -45.27 6.45 0.73
CA ARG A 147 -44.94 5.00 0.68
C ARG A 147 -43.46 4.73 0.89
N PHE A 148 -42.59 5.71 0.63
CA PHE A 148 -41.14 5.61 0.79
C PHE A 148 -40.62 6.40 2.01
N ALA A 149 -41.49 6.74 2.96
CA ALA A 149 -41.06 7.37 4.21
C ALA A 149 -40.13 6.45 5.03
N GLU A 150 -40.45 5.14 5.08
CA GLU A 150 -39.73 4.14 5.87
C GLU A 150 -39.36 2.91 5.02
N PRO A 151 -38.27 2.21 5.35
CA PRO A 151 -37.88 0.99 4.65
C PRO A 151 -38.89 -0.12 4.96
N VAL A 152 -39.15 -0.98 3.97
CA VAL A 152 -40.06 -2.13 4.15
C VAL A 152 -39.32 -3.42 3.89
N GLY A 153 -39.24 -4.28 4.92
CA GLY A 153 -38.64 -5.61 4.79
C GLY A 153 -39.38 -6.46 3.75
N ILE A 154 -38.64 -7.12 2.88
CA ILE A 154 -39.18 -8.05 1.88
C ILE A 154 -38.96 -9.48 2.38
N ASP A 155 -37.72 -9.79 2.74
CA ASP A 155 -37.31 -11.07 3.32
C ASP A 155 -36.08 -10.87 4.22
N ASP A 156 -35.38 -11.95 4.57
CA ASP A 156 -34.16 -11.95 5.40
C ASP A 156 -32.92 -11.36 4.71
N PHE A 157 -32.97 -11.18 3.40
CA PHE A 157 -31.86 -10.66 2.58
C PHE A 157 -32.10 -9.22 2.14
N PHE A 158 -33.34 -8.89 1.77
CA PHE A 158 -33.67 -7.63 1.12
C PHE A 158 -34.74 -6.83 1.87
N TYR A 159 -34.64 -5.52 1.73
CA TYR A 159 -35.70 -4.58 2.04
C TYR A 159 -35.85 -3.57 0.90
N ARG A 160 -37.04 -3.00 0.78
CA ARG A 160 -37.31 -1.87 -0.10
C ARG A 160 -36.75 -0.60 0.54
N PRO A 161 -35.89 0.17 -0.16
CA PRO A 161 -35.29 1.38 0.38
C PRO A 161 -36.33 2.48 0.60
N SER A 162 -35.97 3.45 1.46
CA SER A 162 -36.78 4.64 1.76
C SER A 162 -36.10 5.91 1.27
N HIS A 163 -36.77 7.05 1.37
CA HIS A 163 -36.20 8.38 1.17
C HIS A 163 -34.98 8.67 2.06
N ARG A 164 -34.74 7.85 3.09
CA ARG A 164 -33.58 7.90 3.98
C ARG A 164 -32.55 6.81 3.68
N THR A 165 -32.69 6.08 2.58
CA THR A 165 -31.68 5.13 2.09
C THR A 165 -30.96 5.74 0.90
N TRP A 166 -29.67 5.98 1.03
CA TRP A 166 -28.80 6.55 -0.01
C TRP A 166 -27.44 5.85 -0.04
N GLY A 167 -26.64 6.04 -1.07
CA GLY A 167 -25.32 5.42 -1.23
C GLY A 167 -25.08 5.04 -2.69
N SER A 168 -24.27 5.83 -3.39
CA SER A 168 -23.89 5.61 -4.80
C SER A 168 -22.64 4.73 -4.96
N HIS A 169 -21.94 4.46 -3.86
CA HIS A 169 -20.64 3.80 -3.85
C HIS A 169 -20.66 2.31 -4.24
N ALA A 170 -21.83 1.66 -4.20
CA ALA A 170 -21.95 0.24 -4.55
C ALA A 170 -23.35 -0.15 -5.07
N LEU A 171 -23.51 -0.05 -6.39
CA LEU A 171 -24.78 -0.26 -7.08
C LEU A 171 -24.70 -1.45 -8.03
N LEU A 172 -25.58 -2.43 -7.85
CA LEU A 172 -25.83 -3.48 -8.83
C LEU A 172 -27.08 -3.08 -9.65
N LEU A 173 -26.92 -2.86 -10.95
CA LEU A 173 -27.98 -2.34 -11.81
C LEU A 173 -28.35 -3.30 -12.94
N HIS A 174 -29.65 -3.35 -13.26
CA HIS A 174 -30.20 -4.02 -14.42
C HIS A 174 -30.51 -3.02 -15.56
N GLU A 175 -30.36 -3.41 -16.83
CA GLU A 175 -30.52 -2.53 -18.00
C GLU A 175 -31.88 -1.81 -18.08
N THR A 176 -32.90 -2.37 -17.45
CA THR A 176 -34.26 -1.81 -17.38
C THR A 176 -34.32 -0.42 -16.74
N VAL A 177 -33.35 -0.08 -15.88
CA VAL A 177 -33.32 1.21 -15.18
C VAL A 177 -32.39 2.24 -15.83
N PHE A 178 -31.47 1.84 -16.72
CA PHE A 178 -30.41 2.73 -17.23
C PHE A 178 -30.97 3.99 -17.90
N ARG A 179 -31.95 3.82 -18.81
CA ARG A 179 -32.59 4.95 -19.52
C ARG A 179 -33.46 5.81 -18.60
N ALA A 180 -33.96 5.26 -17.50
CA ALA A 180 -34.72 6.02 -16.51
C ALA A 180 -33.79 6.94 -15.72
N ILE A 181 -32.64 6.41 -15.25
CA ILE A 181 -31.61 7.19 -14.55
C ILE A 181 -31.03 8.27 -15.47
N LEU A 182 -30.72 7.96 -16.73
CA LEU A 182 -30.21 8.95 -17.70
C LEU A 182 -31.19 10.11 -17.91
N ARG A 183 -32.49 9.82 -18.01
CA ARG A 183 -33.53 10.85 -18.16
C ARG A 183 -33.69 11.66 -16.88
N ALA A 184 -33.83 11.01 -15.74
CA ALA A 184 -33.99 11.68 -14.44
C ALA A 184 -32.77 12.54 -14.07
N GLY A 185 -31.55 12.06 -14.33
CA GLY A 185 -30.31 12.81 -14.09
C GLY A 185 -30.21 14.07 -14.95
N SER A 186 -30.74 14.04 -16.18
CA SER A 186 -30.81 15.20 -17.08
C SER A 186 -31.96 16.16 -16.75
N GLU A 187 -33.03 15.68 -16.11
CA GLU A 187 -34.21 16.48 -15.76
C GLU A 187 -34.03 17.20 -14.41
N TYR A 188 -33.54 16.47 -13.39
CA TYR A 188 -33.41 17.00 -12.04
C TYR A 188 -32.07 17.69 -11.78
N PHE A 189 -31.00 17.26 -12.47
CA PHE A 189 -29.62 17.67 -12.20
C PHE A 189 -29.29 17.68 -10.69
N ALA A 190 -29.74 16.66 -9.96
CA ALA A 190 -29.55 16.51 -8.52
C ALA A 190 -28.41 15.51 -8.23
N PRO A 191 -27.92 15.38 -6.98
CA PRO A 191 -27.00 14.30 -6.63
C PRO A 191 -27.56 12.96 -7.11
N ILE A 192 -26.68 12.05 -7.54
CA ILE A 192 -27.08 10.74 -8.07
C ILE A 192 -28.03 10.01 -7.10
N ASP A 193 -27.81 10.09 -5.80
CA ASP A 193 -28.68 9.51 -4.78
C ASP A 193 -30.13 9.99 -4.89
N LEU A 194 -30.35 11.29 -5.10
CA LEU A 194 -31.71 11.82 -5.28
C LEU A 194 -32.31 11.44 -6.62
N VAL A 195 -31.48 11.34 -7.67
CA VAL A 195 -31.91 10.82 -8.97
C VAL A 195 -32.42 9.39 -8.80
N LEU A 196 -31.71 8.55 -8.05
CA LEU A 196 -32.13 7.18 -7.76
C LEU A 196 -33.43 7.14 -6.93
N ILE A 197 -33.52 7.95 -5.87
CA ILE A 197 -34.72 8.04 -5.02
C ILE A 197 -35.95 8.47 -5.83
N SER A 198 -35.78 9.36 -6.82
CA SER A 198 -36.88 9.83 -7.69
C SER A 198 -37.52 8.74 -8.57
N LEU A 199 -36.91 7.55 -8.62
CA LEU A 199 -37.36 6.42 -9.44
C LEU A 199 -37.99 5.29 -8.62
N TYR A 200 -38.00 5.38 -7.29
CA TYR A 200 -38.49 4.31 -6.42
C TYR A 200 -39.97 3.95 -6.65
N ASP A 201 -40.79 4.90 -7.08
CA ASP A 201 -42.22 4.72 -7.34
C ASP A 201 -42.51 3.95 -8.64
N ARG A 202 -41.54 3.89 -9.57
CA ARG A 202 -41.67 3.34 -10.93
C ARG A 202 -40.82 2.09 -11.16
N HIS A 203 -39.85 1.82 -10.29
CA HIS A 203 -38.86 0.75 -10.44
C HIS A 203 -38.68 -0.05 -9.15
N VAL A 204 -38.24 -1.30 -9.28
CA VAL A 204 -38.02 -2.23 -8.18
C VAL A 204 -36.60 -2.08 -7.65
N PHE A 205 -36.46 -1.20 -6.65
CA PHE A 205 -35.21 -0.99 -5.93
C PHE A 205 -35.17 -1.87 -4.67
N LEU A 206 -34.01 -2.45 -4.42
CA LEU A 206 -33.74 -3.31 -3.27
C LEU A 206 -32.49 -2.82 -2.54
N ALA A 207 -32.42 -3.06 -1.24
CA ALA A 207 -31.23 -2.88 -0.45
C ALA A 207 -30.95 -4.17 0.33
N VAL A 208 -29.68 -4.59 0.36
CA VAL A 208 -29.27 -5.74 1.18
C VAL A 208 -29.38 -5.37 2.67
N ARG A 209 -29.84 -6.29 3.51
CA ARG A 209 -29.91 -6.04 4.97
C ARG A 209 -28.55 -5.90 5.61
N LYS A 210 -27.61 -6.75 5.21
CA LYS A 210 -26.21 -6.70 5.64
C LYS A 210 -25.39 -6.21 4.47
N ASP A 211 -24.65 -5.11 4.66
CA ASP A 211 -23.80 -4.57 3.61
C ASP A 211 -22.72 -5.57 3.20
N LEU A 212 -22.48 -5.63 1.90
CA LEU A 212 -21.35 -6.34 1.29
C LEU A 212 -20.21 -5.36 1.03
N VAL A 213 -20.55 -4.08 0.86
CA VAL A 213 -19.63 -2.99 0.52
C VAL A 213 -19.93 -1.79 1.42
N ILE A 214 -18.89 -1.19 1.98
CA ILE A 214 -18.98 0.09 2.71
C ILE A 214 -18.04 1.11 2.08
N THR A 215 -18.21 2.38 2.43
CA THR A 215 -17.28 3.45 2.05
C THR A 215 -16.17 3.57 3.08
N ASP A 216 -14.93 3.71 2.63
CA ASP A 216 -13.83 4.18 3.43
C ASP A 216 -13.95 5.70 3.64
N GLU A 217 -14.40 6.09 4.83
CA GLU A 217 -14.63 7.50 5.17
C GLU A 217 -13.35 8.24 5.60
N SER A 218 -12.18 7.59 5.58
CA SER A 218 -10.91 8.21 5.98
C SER A 218 -10.51 9.42 5.13
N GLU A 219 -10.96 9.47 3.87
CA GLU A 219 -10.69 10.56 2.92
C GLU A 219 -11.85 11.56 2.74
N SER A 220 -12.97 11.41 3.47
CA SER A 220 -14.18 12.21 3.24
C SER A 220 -14.06 13.63 3.80
N THR A 221 -14.20 14.63 2.94
CA THR A 221 -14.17 16.06 3.31
C THR A 221 -15.50 16.59 3.87
N ILE A 222 -16.54 15.74 3.95
CA ILE A 222 -17.92 16.20 4.23
C ILE A 222 -18.24 16.26 5.73
N LEU A 223 -17.44 15.68 6.65
CA LEU A 223 -17.79 15.69 8.08
C LEU A 223 -16.59 15.80 9.04
N GLN A 224 -16.52 16.94 9.75
CA GLN A 224 -15.96 17.05 11.11
C GLN A 224 -16.86 16.35 12.16
N LYS A 225 -17.35 15.13 11.89
CA LYS A 225 -18.03 14.31 12.91
C LYS A 225 -17.07 13.26 13.46
N PRO A 226 -17.20 12.84 14.73
CA PRO A 226 -16.37 11.79 15.30
C PRO A 226 -16.40 10.57 14.38
N GLN A 227 -15.22 10.25 13.83
CA GLN A 227 -15.02 9.09 12.96
C GLN A 227 -15.50 7.85 13.71
N ARG A 228 -16.47 7.16 13.12
CA ARG A 228 -16.88 5.85 13.63
C ARG A 228 -16.01 4.79 12.99
N THR A 229 -15.21 4.09 13.77
CA THR A 229 -14.41 2.96 13.27
C THR A 229 -15.29 1.74 13.13
N TRP A 230 -15.12 1.04 12.00
CA TRP A 230 -15.84 -0.19 11.67
C TRP A 230 -15.10 -1.40 12.25
N ASP A 231 -15.82 -2.20 13.03
CA ASP A 231 -15.31 -3.50 13.45
C ASP A 231 -15.65 -4.54 12.37
N GLY A 232 -14.61 -4.94 11.63
CA GLY A 232 -14.73 -5.88 10.52
C GLY A 232 -15.11 -7.31 10.89
N TRP A 233 -15.18 -7.63 12.19
CA TRP A 233 -15.66 -8.90 12.69
C TRP A 233 -17.16 -8.88 13.06
N THR A 234 -17.68 -7.72 13.48
CA THR A 234 -19.05 -7.61 13.99
C THR A 234 -19.99 -6.85 13.05
N GLY A 235 -19.47 -5.99 12.18
CA GLY A 235 -20.26 -5.18 11.25
C GLY A 235 -20.86 -3.91 11.86
N GLU A 236 -20.38 -3.45 13.03
CA GLU A 236 -20.90 -2.29 13.76
C GLU A 236 -19.93 -1.09 13.76
N TYR A 237 -20.46 0.11 14.07
CA TYR A 237 -19.76 1.40 14.07
C TYR A 237 -19.74 2.05 15.47
N GLY A 238 -18.57 2.40 16.03
CA GLY A 238 -18.42 3.03 17.37
C GLY A 238 -17.70 4.40 17.36
N CYS A 239 -18.04 5.32 18.29
CA CYS A 239 -17.44 6.68 18.41
C CYS A 239 -16.40 6.77 19.54
N ARG A 240 -15.15 7.20 19.27
CA ARG A 240 -14.13 7.61 20.28
C ARG A 240 -13.26 8.77 19.77
N GLU A 241 -12.67 9.57 20.69
CA GLU A 241 -11.74 10.68 20.38
C GLU A 241 -10.30 10.18 20.23
N MET A 242 -9.59 10.60 19.16
CA MET A 242 -8.41 9.90 18.63
C MET A 242 -7.20 10.86 18.47
N ARG A 243 -5.98 10.46 18.87
CA ARG A 243 -4.77 11.29 18.71
C ARG A 243 -4.01 10.94 17.42
N ARG A 244 -3.59 11.95 16.67
CA ARG A 244 -2.81 11.82 15.42
C ARG A 244 -1.30 11.96 15.71
N PRO A 245 -0.48 10.90 15.61
CA PRO A 245 0.95 10.98 15.81
C PRO A 245 1.61 11.60 14.56
N HIS A 246 2.38 12.67 14.76
CA HIS A 246 3.14 13.34 13.68
C HIS A 246 4.61 12.93 13.64
N ARG A 247 5.09 12.23 14.69
CA ARG A 247 6.51 11.89 14.88
C ARG A 247 6.69 10.40 15.11
N VAL A 248 7.65 9.82 14.39
CA VAL A 248 8.09 8.43 14.58
C VAL A 248 9.58 8.43 14.90
N PHE A 249 9.94 7.83 16.02
CA PHE A 249 11.33 7.59 16.39
C PHE A 249 11.68 6.13 16.15
N ILE A 250 12.75 5.89 15.41
CA ILE A 250 13.31 4.56 15.20
C ILE A 250 14.60 4.50 16.02
N VAL A 251 14.61 3.66 17.05
CA VAL A 251 15.73 3.52 17.98
C VAL A 251 16.67 2.42 17.48
N GLY A 252 17.94 2.74 17.25
CA GLY A 252 18.91 1.76 16.77
C GLY A 252 20.37 2.18 16.97
N SER A 253 21.16 1.32 17.62
CA SER A 253 22.59 1.51 17.86
C SER A 253 23.41 0.53 17.00
N ASN A 254 24.37 1.07 16.24
CA ASN A 254 25.47 0.38 15.53
C ASN A 254 25.19 -0.13 14.11
N PHE A 255 25.77 0.58 13.14
CA PHE A 255 25.89 0.29 11.69
C PHE A 255 26.50 -1.09 11.31
N HIS A 256 26.72 -1.98 12.27
CA HIS A 256 27.35 -3.29 12.08
C HIS A 256 26.44 -4.48 12.46
N HIS A 257 25.25 -4.21 13.00
CA HIS A 257 24.25 -5.23 13.33
C HIS A 257 23.20 -5.34 12.22
N THR A 258 22.81 -6.58 11.87
CA THR A 258 21.84 -6.85 10.79
C THR A 258 20.54 -6.09 10.98
N HIS A 259 20.11 -5.86 12.22
CA HIS A 259 18.87 -5.15 12.53
C HIS A 259 18.88 -3.65 12.22
N THR A 260 20.05 -3.02 12.12
CA THR A 260 20.13 -1.59 11.73
C THR A 260 19.62 -1.39 10.31
N TYR A 261 19.95 -2.31 9.40
CA TYR A 261 19.42 -2.31 8.04
C TYR A 261 17.89 -2.32 8.03
N ILE A 262 17.26 -3.16 8.86
CA ILE A 262 15.80 -3.24 8.94
C ILE A 262 15.15 -1.97 9.48
N HIS A 263 15.77 -1.34 10.49
CA HIS A 263 15.30 -0.07 11.02
C HIS A 263 15.43 1.07 9.98
N GLU A 264 16.50 1.07 9.19
CA GLU A 264 16.65 1.99 8.05
C GLU A 264 15.58 1.75 6.97
N MET A 265 15.16 0.49 6.78
CA MET A 265 14.11 0.17 5.82
C MET A 265 12.73 0.61 6.30
N TYR A 266 12.40 0.40 7.59
CA TYR A 266 11.19 0.98 8.18
C TYR A 266 11.18 2.51 8.04
N LYS A 267 12.34 3.15 8.20
CA LYS A 267 12.47 4.58 7.96
C LYS A 267 12.10 4.94 6.52
N LYS A 268 12.78 4.35 5.53
CA LYS A 268 12.50 4.60 4.10
C LYS A 268 11.04 4.34 3.74
N TYR A 269 10.50 3.25 4.27
CA TYR A 269 9.12 2.83 4.09
C TYR A 269 8.14 3.90 4.63
N LEU A 270 8.28 4.28 5.90
CA LEU A 270 7.41 5.27 6.54
C LEU A 270 7.52 6.64 5.85
N GLU A 271 8.72 7.06 5.48
CA GLU A 271 8.93 8.33 4.78
C GLU A 271 8.33 8.34 3.37
N TYR A 272 8.26 7.20 2.69
CA TYR A 272 7.68 7.09 1.35
C TYR A 272 6.15 7.00 1.39
N TYR A 273 5.59 6.10 2.21
CA TYR A 273 4.14 5.88 2.25
C TYR A 273 3.41 6.91 3.10
N TYR A 274 4.10 7.53 4.07
CA TYR A 274 3.54 8.51 4.99
C TYR A 274 4.44 9.76 5.05
N PRO A 275 4.52 10.51 3.94
CA PRO A 275 5.45 11.64 3.81
C PRO A 275 5.16 12.79 4.77
N HIS A 276 4.02 12.80 5.47
CA HIS A 276 3.69 13.76 6.53
C HIS A 276 4.32 13.41 7.89
N LEU A 277 4.80 12.18 8.09
CA LEU A 277 5.44 11.77 9.34
C LEU A 277 6.87 12.34 9.41
N GLU A 278 7.21 12.87 10.58
CA GLU A 278 8.59 13.19 10.95
C GLU A 278 9.26 11.92 11.51
N VAL A 279 9.95 11.19 10.64
CA VAL A 279 10.63 9.93 11.00
C VAL A 279 12.10 10.21 11.35
N THR A 280 12.49 9.94 12.59
CA THR A 280 13.84 10.21 13.12
C THR A 280 14.50 8.91 13.57
N LEU A 281 15.70 8.62 13.04
CA LEU A 281 16.56 7.58 13.59
C LEU A 281 17.35 8.16 14.77
N THR A 282 17.25 7.56 15.96
CA THR A 282 17.97 8.01 17.16
C THR A 282 18.69 6.86 17.86
N LYS A 283 19.77 7.18 18.56
CA LYS A 283 20.56 6.24 19.38
C LYS A 283 20.26 6.37 20.87
N THR A 284 19.52 7.39 21.26
CA THR A 284 19.26 7.80 22.64
C THR A 284 17.76 7.88 22.89
N ASN A 285 17.37 8.14 24.14
CA ASN A 285 15.96 8.30 24.51
C ASN A 285 15.39 9.69 24.15
N ASP A 286 15.77 10.27 23.01
CA ASP A 286 15.37 11.63 22.59
C ASP A 286 13.85 11.77 22.41
N TYR A 287 13.19 10.67 22.04
CA TYR A 287 11.74 10.57 21.88
C TYR A 287 10.97 10.96 23.15
N LEU A 288 11.59 10.85 24.33
CA LEU A 288 10.97 11.21 25.61
C LEU A 288 10.52 12.68 25.67
N ARG A 289 11.12 13.56 24.86
CA ARG A 289 10.74 14.98 24.79
C ARG A 289 9.46 15.24 23.99
N TYR A 290 8.96 14.22 23.29
CA TYR A 290 7.87 14.35 22.32
C TYR A 290 6.75 13.35 22.65
N PRO A 291 5.90 13.66 23.65
CA PRO A 291 4.72 12.85 23.95
C PRO A 291 3.79 12.78 22.73
N GLY A 292 3.09 11.66 22.57
CA GLY A 292 2.25 11.38 21.41
C GLY A 292 3.01 10.86 20.18
N SER A 293 4.29 10.51 20.32
CA SER A 293 5.08 9.92 19.23
C SER A 293 5.04 8.38 19.25
N ILE A 294 5.31 7.80 18.07
CA ILE A 294 5.52 6.35 17.91
C ILE A 294 7.01 6.07 18.05
N VAL A 295 7.37 4.99 18.73
CA VAL A 295 8.74 4.59 18.99
C VAL A 295 8.94 3.15 18.51
N LEU A 296 9.60 2.97 17.37
CA LEU A 296 10.03 1.66 16.88
C LEU A 296 11.39 1.31 17.48
N CYS A 297 11.50 0.16 18.14
CA CYS A 297 12.69 -0.23 18.90
C CYS A 297 12.91 -1.74 18.87
N SER A 298 14.12 -2.21 19.18
CA SER A 298 14.46 -3.64 19.23
C SER A 298 15.42 -3.97 20.38
N PRO A 299 15.19 -5.06 21.16
CA PRO A 299 16.08 -5.54 22.22
C PRO A 299 17.55 -5.67 21.83
N ALA A 300 17.81 -6.02 20.56
CA ALA A 300 19.16 -6.26 20.06
C ALA A 300 20.02 -4.98 19.94
N HIS A 301 19.42 -3.79 20.08
CA HIS A 301 20.07 -2.49 19.87
C HIS A 301 20.31 -1.70 21.16
N PHE A 302 20.36 -2.33 22.34
CA PHE A 302 20.42 -1.60 23.61
C PHE A 302 21.76 -1.72 24.35
N PRO A 303 22.70 -0.78 24.14
CA PRO A 303 23.84 -0.59 25.02
C PRO A 303 23.45 0.16 26.32
N GLU A 304 22.33 0.91 26.33
CA GLU A 304 21.75 1.60 27.51
C GLU A 304 20.29 1.15 27.76
N LYS A 305 19.80 1.27 29.00
CA LYS A 305 18.43 0.86 29.38
C LYS A 305 17.38 1.81 28.79
N MET A 306 16.57 1.31 27.85
CA MET A 306 15.45 2.05 27.25
C MET A 306 14.40 2.43 28.31
N VAL A 307 13.71 3.57 28.12
CA VAL A 307 12.73 4.09 29.07
C VAL A 307 11.34 4.16 28.45
N PHE A 308 10.39 3.37 28.97
CA PHE A 308 9.02 3.33 28.51
C PHE A 308 8.09 4.28 29.30
N ARG A 309 7.48 5.24 28.62
CA ARG A 309 6.48 6.21 29.11
C ARG A 309 5.10 5.96 28.52
N ASP A 310 4.05 6.24 29.29
CA ASP A 310 2.63 6.01 28.90
C ASP A 310 2.13 7.01 27.85
N THR A 311 2.97 7.98 27.50
CA THR A 311 2.69 9.03 26.52
C THR A 311 3.03 8.63 25.10
N HIS A 312 3.51 7.41 24.86
CA HIS A 312 4.06 6.95 23.58
C HIS A 312 3.49 5.60 23.19
N LEU A 313 3.45 5.34 21.89
CA LEU A 313 3.19 4.01 21.35
C LEU A 313 4.52 3.34 20.99
N TYR A 314 4.79 2.15 21.53
CA TYR A 314 6.02 1.40 21.23
C TYR A 314 5.77 0.28 20.23
N ILE A 315 6.50 0.28 19.11
CA ILE A 315 6.58 -0.88 18.21
C ILE A 315 7.87 -1.61 18.56
N ILE A 316 7.73 -2.78 19.17
CA ILE A 316 8.84 -3.57 19.71
C ILE A 316 9.12 -4.71 18.74
N HIS A 317 10.21 -4.57 18.00
CA HIS A 317 10.68 -5.55 17.04
C HIS A 317 11.56 -6.61 17.74
N LEU A 318 11.07 -7.85 17.78
CA LEU A 318 11.71 -9.00 18.41
C LEU A 318 12.22 -10.00 17.36
N ASP A 319 13.54 -10.21 17.35
CA ASP A 319 14.21 -11.29 16.63
C ASP A 319 14.83 -12.24 17.69
N SER A 320 13.98 -13.07 18.29
CA SER A 320 14.42 -14.14 19.19
C SER A 320 14.39 -15.46 18.44
N ASP A 321 15.34 -16.34 18.72
CA ASP A 321 15.24 -17.73 18.29
C ASP A 321 14.06 -18.38 19.03
N GLY A 322 13.22 -19.11 18.30
CA GLY A 322 11.89 -19.60 18.73
C GLY A 322 11.90 -20.67 19.84
N ASP A 323 13.05 -20.94 20.46
CA ASP A 323 13.19 -21.94 21.51
C ASP A 323 12.75 -21.44 22.90
N ASP A 324 12.69 -20.12 23.11
CA ASP A 324 12.16 -19.51 24.34
C ASP A 324 10.73 -19.01 24.14
N LYS A 325 9.76 -19.92 24.26
CA LYS A 325 8.32 -19.61 24.14
C LYS A 325 7.82 -18.58 25.18
N ASP A 326 8.53 -18.45 26.29
CA ASP A 326 8.21 -17.49 27.35
C ASP A 326 8.96 -16.16 27.19
N PHE A 327 9.81 -16.03 26.15
CA PHE A 327 10.64 -14.86 25.95
C PHE A 327 9.83 -13.57 25.95
N LEU A 328 8.69 -13.57 25.25
CA LEU A 328 7.83 -12.40 25.14
C LEU A 328 7.28 -11.97 26.52
N GLU A 329 6.79 -12.91 27.32
CA GLU A 329 6.24 -12.61 28.64
C GLU A 329 7.33 -12.20 29.64
N LYS A 330 8.50 -12.86 29.60
CA LYS A 330 9.69 -12.44 30.35
C LYS A 330 10.11 -11.02 29.97
N TYR A 331 10.11 -10.70 28.68
CA TYR A 331 10.47 -9.37 28.18
C TYR A 331 9.48 -8.31 28.67
N LYS A 332 8.17 -8.55 28.50
CA LYS A 332 7.10 -7.66 28.99
C LYS A 332 7.24 -7.35 30.48
N LYS A 333 7.46 -8.37 31.31
CA LYS A 333 7.66 -8.24 32.76
C LYS A 333 8.95 -7.49 33.09
N SER A 334 10.05 -7.80 32.40
CA SER A 334 11.35 -7.16 32.64
C SER A 334 11.34 -5.65 32.34
N GLN A 335 10.59 -5.26 31.30
CA GLN A 335 10.47 -3.87 30.84
C GLN A 335 9.27 -3.13 31.45
N ARG A 336 8.45 -3.80 32.28
CA ARG A 336 7.23 -3.27 32.91
C ARG A 336 6.24 -2.70 31.87
N LEU A 337 5.96 -3.50 30.84
CA LEU A 337 5.07 -3.12 29.75
C LEU A 337 3.58 -3.28 30.08
N GLU A 338 3.22 -3.80 31.26
CA GLU A 338 1.84 -4.20 31.56
C GLU A 338 0.82 -3.05 31.43
N ASN A 339 1.28 -1.81 31.68
CA ASN A 339 0.45 -0.59 31.60
C ASN A 339 0.86 0.34 30.44
N LYS A 340 1.60 -0.17 29.44
CA LYS A 340 2.10 0.63 28.30
C LYS A 340 1.31 0.35 27.02
N ASP A 341 1.26 1.32 26.13
CA ASP A 341 0.75 1.14 24.78
C ASP A 341 1.88 0.60 23.90
N TYR A 342 1.79 -0.66 23.48
CA TYR A 342 2.82 -1.30 22.66
C TYR A 342 2.24 -2.31 21.68
N ILE A 343 3.01 -2.56 20.62
CA ILE A 343 2.85 -3.66 19.68
C ILE A 343 4.15 -4.43 19.63
N VAL A 344 4.05 -5.75 19.55
CA VAL A 344 5.17 -6.65 19.30
C VAL A 344 5.15 -7.08 17.86
N LEU A 345 6.27 -6.84 17.17
CA LEU A 345 6.54 -7.31 15.82
C LEU A 345 7.54 -8.47 15.92
N LEU A 346 7.09 -9.67 15.56
CA LEU A 346 7.93 -10.86 15.43
C LEU A 346 8.42 -11.00 13.99
N CYS A 347 9.66 -11.45 13.83
CA CYS A 347 10.23 -11.77 12.52
C CYS A 347 10.48 -13.26 12.28
N ARG A 348 9.99 -14.13 13.18
CA ARG A 348 10.10 -15.59 13.13
C ARG A 348 8.85 -16.27 13.64
N GLU A 349 8.52 -17.41 13.08
CA GLU A 349 7.54 -18.33 13.68
C GLU A 349 8.15 -19.06 14.89
N GLY A 350 7.31 -19.53 15.80
CA GLY A 350 7.71 -20.38 16.93
C GLY A 350 7.88 -19.65 18.28
N ILE A 351 8.02 -18.31 18.29
CA ILE A 351 7.96 -17.51 19.53
C ILE A 351 6.52 -17.53 20.08
N THR A 352 5.54 -17.44 19.20
CA THR A 352 4.12 -17.62 19.49
C THR A 352 3.52 -18.67 18.55
N ASP A 353 2.24 -18.96 18.71
CA ASP A 353 1.43 -19.77 17.80
C ASP A 353 1.05 -19.04 16.49
N LEU A 354 1.55 -17.81 16.28
CA LEU A 354 1.28 -17.04 15.07
C LEU A 354 2.17 -17.51 13.91
N ASP A 355 1.52 -17.86 12.80
CA ASP A 355 2.15 -17.95 11.50
C ASP A 355 2.65 -16.57 11.03
N TYR A 356 3.64 -16.54 10.13
CA TYR A 356 3.95 -15.39 9.31
C TYR A 356 2.67 -14.86 8.67
N PHE A 357 2.56 -13.54 8.64
CA PHE A 357 1.37 -12.80 8.20
C PHE A 357 0.17 -12.89 9.17
N GLY A 358 0.32 -13.60 10.29
CA GLY A 358 -0.64 -13.67 11.38
C GLY A 358 -0.57 -12.46 12.32
N LEU A 359 -1.72 -12.15 12.92
CA LEU A 359 -1.87 -11.09 13.93
C LEU A 359 -2.76 -11.58 15.08
N ASP A 360 -2.48 -11.09 16.28
CA ASP A 360 -3.25 -11.35 17.50
C ASP A 360 -3.47 -10.01 18.22
N VAL A 361 -4.67 -9.44 18.05
CA VAL A 361 -5.02 -8.11 18.58
C VAL A 361 -5.00 -8.12 20.10
N ALA A 362 -5.51 -9.19 20.72
CA ALA A 362 -5.58 -9.32 22.17
C ALA A 362 -4.18 -9.37 22.81
N ARG A 363 -3.25 -10.10 22.18
CA ARG A 363 -1.86 -10.18 22.64
C ARG A 363 -0.99 -9.02 22.15
N ARG A 364 -1.50 -8.17 21.25
CA ARG A 364 -0.79 -7.08 20.58
C ARG A 364 0.47 -7.55 19.85
N VAL A 365 0.41 -8.74 19.26
CA VAL A 365 1.50 -9.36 18.48
C VAL A 365 1.13 -9.46 17.01
N LEU A 366 2.08 -9.14 16.11
CA LEU A 366 2.03 -9.63 14.73
C LEU A 366 3.34 -10.26 14.30
N CYS A 367 3.28 -11.20 13.37
CA CYS A 367 4.44 -11.86 12.80
C CYS A 367 4.60 -11.45 11.34
N LEU A 368 5.65 -10.70 11.00
CA LEU A 368 5.97 -10.34 9.62
C LEU A 368 7.39 -10.78 9.23
N PRO A 369 7.58 -11.26 8.00
CA PRO A 369 8.92 -11.43 7.45
C PRO A 369 9.67 -10.10 7.33
N TRP A 370 10.98 -10.20 7.16
CA TRP A 370 11.85 -9.04 6.90
C TRP A 370 11.47 -8.34 5.59
N PHE A 371 11.49 -7.00 5.59
CA PHE A 371 11.27 -6.18 4.38
C PHE A 371 12.50 -6.25 3.44
N CYS A 372 12.32 -5.95 2.14
CA CYS A 372 13.40 -5.74 1.15
C CYS A 372 13.71 -4.25 0.91
N ASP A 373 14.95 -3.91 0.52
CA ASP A 373 15.41 -2.50 0.39
C ASP A 373 14.59 -1.69 -0.61
N ARG A 374 14.22 -2.36 -1.70
CA ARG A 374 13.42 -1.78 -2.78
C ARG A 374 11.97 -1.72 -2.33
N LEU A 375 11.37 -0.56 -2.54
CA LEU A 375 9.94 -0.39 -2.31
C LEU A 375 9.17 -1.22 -3.35
N TYR A 376 7.93 -1.62 -3.05
CA TYR A 376 7.19 -2.58 -3.89
C TYR A 376 6.96 -2.10 -5.33
N HIS A 377 6.84 -0.79 -5.53
CA HIS A 377 6.66 -0.20 -6.86
C HIS A 377 7.96 -0.18 -7.67
N GLU A 378 9.08 -0.50 -7.02
CA GLU A 378 10.43 -0.56 -7.60
C GLU A 378 10.92 -2.00 -7.80
N ILE A 379 10.04 -3.02 -7.71
CA ILE A 379 10.38 -4.38 -8.12
C ILE A 379 10.87 -4.30 -9.57
N ALA A 380 12.15 -4.63 -9.76
CA ALA A 380 12.79 -4.51 -11.05
C ALA A 380 12.11 -5.43 -12.07
N GLN A 381 12.14 -5.01 -13.33
CA GLN A 381 11.79 -5.88 -14.44
C GLN A 381 12.71 -7.13 -14.44
N PRO A 382 12.25 -8.25 -15.03
CA PRO A 382 13.09 -9.42 -15.26
C PRO A 382 14.49 -9.05 -15.76
N GLN A 383 15.53 -9.53 -15.08
CA GLN A 383 16.90 -9.36 -15.54
C GLN A 383 17.12 -10.15 -16.83
N ASP A 384 17.94 -9.62 -17.73
CA ASP A 384 18.37 -10.35 -18.92
C ASP A 384 19.45 -11.38 -18.55
N VAL A 385 19.02 -12.46 -17.91
CA VAL A 385 19.89 -13.56 -17.48
C VAL A 385 20.38 -14.42 -18.65
N TRP A 386 19.71 -14.34 -19.82
CA TRP A 386 20.05 -15.13 -21.00
C TRP A 386 21.28 -14.61 -21.75
N SER A 387 21.54 -13.30 -21.74
CA SER A 387 22.81 -12.76 -22.25
C SER A 387 24.00 -13.09 -21.34
N ARG A 388 23.73 -13.63 -20.15
CA ARG A 388 24.71 -13.95 -19.10
C ARG A 388 24.68 -15.43 -18.74
N LYS A 389 24.41 -16.31 -19.70
CA LYS A 389 24.36 -17.76 -19.45
C LYS A 389 25.62 -18.30 -18.79
N ASP A 390 26.81 -17.84 -19.20
CA ASP A 390 28.09 -18.21 -18.56
C ASP A 390 28.48 -17.25 -17.40
N GLY A 391 27.50 -16.53 -16.89
CA GLY A 391 27.63 -15.56 -15.82
C GLY A 391 27.85 -16.18 -14.45
N TRP A 392 27.90 -15.32 -13.43
CA TRP A 392 28.18 -15.71 -12.05
C TRP A 392 26.88 -16.04 -11.30
N LEU A 393 26.91 -17.09 -10.50
CA LEU A 393 25.99 -17.27 -9.39
C LEU A 393 26.43 -16.35 -8.24
N LEU A 394 25.48 -15.80 -7.48
CA LEU A 394 25.77 -14.91 -6.36
C LEU A 394 25.13 -15.43 -5.07
N PHE A 395 25.95 -15.66 -4.05
CA PHE A 395 25.49 -15.71 -2.67
C PHE A 395 25.80 -14.37 -1.98
N PHE A 396 24.76 -13.61 -1.65
CA PHE A 396 24.89 -12.31 -0.98
C PHE A 396 24.51 -12.45 0.50
N GLY A 397 25.48 -12.74 1.35
CA GLY A 397 25.26 -13.02 2.76
C GLY A 397 26.54 -13.46 3.48
N SER A 398 26.52 -13.42 4.81
CA SER A 398 27.68 -13.88 5.60
C SER A 398 27.73 -15.40 5.71
N VAL A 399 28.95 -15.93 5.79
CA VAL A 399 29.26 -17.33 6.12
C VAL A 399 29.42 -17.42 7.64
N TRP A 400 28.57 -18.22 8.28
CA TRP A 400 28.50 -18.43 9.72
C TRP A 400 28.16 -19.90 10.02
N SER A 401 28.40 -20.38 11.24
CA SER A 401 28.12 -21.75 11.70
C SER A 401 26.74 -22.25 11.32
N ILE A 402 25.72 -21.39 11.33
CA ILE A 402 24.34 -21.79 11.03
C ILE A 402 24.08 -22.09 9.55
N ASN A 403 24.99 -21.73 8.62
CA ASN A 403 24.85 -22.00 7.19
C ASN A 403 26.14 -22.53 6.54
N TYR A 404 27.17 -22.80 7.33
CA TYR A 404 28.52 -23.10 6.84
C TYR A 404 28.54 -24.32 5.92
N GLU A 405 27.86 -25.41 6.30
CA GLU A 405 27.85 -26.65 5.53
C GLU A 405 27.11 -26.49 4.19
N GLU A 406 26.01 -25.72 4.17
CA GLU A 406 25.25 -25.45 2.96
C GLU A 406 26.04 -24.57 1.99
N ILE A 407 26.76 -23.55 2.48
CA ILE A 407 27.62 -22.72 1.62
C ILE A 407 28.82 -23.53 1.11
N LEU A 408 29.43 -24.36 1.95
CA LEU A 408 30.52 -25.22 1.48
C LEU A 408 30.02 -26.28 0.48
N GLY A 409 28.80 -26.80 0.66
CA GLY A 409 28.12 -27.66 -0.30
C GLY A 409 27.88 -26.95 -1.64
N LEU A 410 27.41 -25.70 -1.60
CA LEU A 410 27.24 -24.86 -2.79
C LEU A 410 28.56 -24.71 -3.56
N VAL A 411 29.66 -24.42 -2.86
CA VAL A 411 31.01 -24.33 -3.47
C VAL A 411 31.38 -25.64 -4.17
N ARG A 412 31.12 -26.80 -3.57
CA ARG A 412 31.42 -28.10 -4.18
C ARG A 412 30.60 -28.34 -5.45
N VAL A 413 29.29 -28.06 -5.42
CA VAL A 413 28.39 -28.23 -6.57
C VAL A 413 28.80 -27.34 -7.73
N VAL A 414 29.11 -26.07 -7.45
CA VAL A 414 29.57 -25.11 -8.46
C VAL A 414 30.86 -25.58 -9.13
N LYS A 415 31.84 -26.01 -8.35
CA LYS A 415 33.13 -26.50 -8.88
C LYS A 415 32.95 -27.79 -9.69
N LYS A 416 32.15 -28.73 -9.22
CA LYS A 416 31.85 -29.99 -9.91
C LYS A 416 31.29 -29.76 -11.32
N ASN A 417 30.46 -28.73 -11.48
CA ASN A 417 29.77 -28.42 -12.73
C ASN A 417 30.49 -27.35 -13.58
N GLY A 418 31.66 -26.86 -13.16
CA GLY A 418 32.41 -25.83 -13.90
C GLY A 418 31.73 -24.45 -13.91
N TRP A 419 30.82 -24.19 -12.98
CA TRP A 419 30.15 -22.88 -12.85
C TRP A 419 31.01 -21.88 -12.06
N ARG A 420 30.56 -20.62 -12.04
CA ARG A 420 31.24 -19.54 -11.31
C ARG A 420 30.35 -19.02 -10.18
N LEU A 421 30.95 -18.78 -9.01
CA LEU A 421 30.26 -18.29 -7.82
C LEU A 421 31.00 -17.12 -7.19
N VAL A 422 30.27 -16.06 -6.88
CA VAL A 422 30.73 -14.98 -6.00
C VAL A 422 29.96 -15.04 -4.69
N ILE A 423 30.70 -14.98 -3.58
CA ILE A 423 30.18 -14.98 -2.21
C ILE A 423 30.53 -13.63 -1.59
N LYS A 424 29.54 -12.78 -1.32
CA LYS A 424 29.73 -11.46 -0.72
C LYS A 424 29.23 -11.44 0.72
N GLY A 425 30.10 -11.24 1.70
CA GLY A 425 29.70 -11.17 3.11
C GLY A 425 30.84 -11.15 4.13
N ARG A 426 30.53 -11.46 5.39
CA ARG A 426 31.53 -11.72 6.44
C ARG A 426 31.78 -13.22 6.61
N ILE A 427 32.92 -13.57 7.20
CA ILE A 427 33.16 -14.90 7.78
C ILE A 427 33.28 -14.74 9.29
N PHE A 428 32.31 -15.25 10.05
CA PHE A 428 32.32 -15.14 11.51
C PHE A 428 31.64 -16.33 12.20
N GLY A 429 31.92 -16.55 13.48
CA GLY A 429 31.29 -17.61 14.27
C GLY A 429 31.55 -19.03 13.78
N ILE A 430 32.67 -19.27 13.08
CA ILE A 430 33.15 -20.59 12.66
C ILE A 430 34.55 -20.84 13.22
N SER A 431 34.93 -22.12 13.38
CA SER A 431 36.26 -22.49 13.87
C SER A 431 37.37 -22.12 12.89
N GLU A 432 38.62 -22.04 13.36
CA GLU A 432 39.78 -21.82 12.48
C GLU A 432 39.92 -22.91 11.42
N ASP A 433 39.58 -24.16 11.76
CA ASP A 433 39.61 -25.27 10.82
C ASP A 433 38.57 -25.10 9.70
N GLN A 434 37.33 -24.76 10.07
CA GLN A 434 36.27 -24.43 9.12
C GLN A 434 36.67 -23.25 8.22
N ARG A 435 37.29 -22.22 8.80
CA ARG A 435 37.81 -21.07 8.04
C ARG A 435 38.89 -21.50 7.05
N ARG A 436 39.88 -22.31 7.47
CA ARG A 436 40.93 -22.83 6.57
C ARG A 436 40.33 -23.65 5.43
N ARG A 437 39.38 -24.54 5.74
CA ARG A 437 38.68 -25.38 4.75
C ARG A 437 37.88 -24.54 3.75
N PHE A 438 37.16 -23.52 4.21
CA PHE A 438 36.43 -22.62 3.34
C PHE A 438 37.36 -21.82 2.45
N MET A 439 38.39 -21.19 3.02
CA MET A 439 39.37 -20.39 2.26
C MET A 439 40.14 -21.25 1.25
N GLY A 440 40.49 -22.49 1.61
CA GLY A 440 41.15 -23.44 0.71
C GLY A 440 40.26 -23.99 -0.40
N ALA A 441 38.93 -23.80 -0.32
CA ALA A 441 38.00 -24.19 -1.37
C ALA A 441 37.84 -23.12 -2.47
N LEU A 442 38.28 -21.88 -2.21
CA LEU A 442 38.20 -20.73 -3.11
C LEU A 442 39.25 -20.81 -4.23
N ASP A 443 38.91 -20.29 -5.40
CA ASP A 443 39.79 -20.17 -6.59
C ASP A 443 39.20 -19.16 -7.59
N ASP A 444 39.69 -19.15 -8.85
CA ASP A 444 39.20 -18.25 -9.89
C ASP A 444 37.73 -18.48 -10.30
N SER A 445 37.18 -19.66 -10.03
CA SER A 445 35.77 -20.01 -10.25
C SER A 445 34.90 -19.68 -9.04
N VAL A 446 35.47 -19.67 -7.82
CA VAL A 446 34.74 -19.36 -6.58
C VAL A 446 35.44 -18.23 -5.82
N ARG A 447 34.87 -17.03 -5.92
CA ARG A 447 35.42 -15.81 -5.31
C ARG A 447 34.68 -15.43 -4.04
N PHE A 448 35.43 -15.05 -3.00
CA PHE A 448 34.88 -14.47 -1.79
C PHE A 448 35.22 -12.98 -1.71
N GLU A 449 34.22 -12.14 -1.49
CA GLU A 449 34.38 -10.71 -1.25
C GLU A 449 33.90 -10.34 0.15
N CYS A 450 34.80 -9.79 0.95
CA CYS A 450 34.45 -9.35 2.31
C CYS A 450 33.58 -8.09 2.29
N PHE A 451 32.74 -7.90 3.32
CA PHE A 451 32.13 -6.60 3.59
C PHE A 451 33.18 -5.59 4.12
N VAL A 452 33.13 -4.36 3.60
CA VAL A 452 34.03 -3.26 3.94
C VAL A 452 33.35 -2.34 4.94
N TYR A 453 33.79 -2.36 6.20
CA TYR A 453 33.21 -1.58 7.29
C TYR A 453 33.99 -0.28 7.54
N LYS A 454 34.21 0.50 6.49
CA LYS A 454 34.81 1.83 6.56
C LYS A 454 33.75 2.88 6.27
N ILE A 455 33.75 3.96 7.06
CA ILE A 455 32.85 5.10 6.84
C ILE A 455 33.05 5.63 5.40
N GLY A 456 31.97 5.83 4.66
CA GLY A 456 32.00 6.30 3.27
C GLY A 456 32.16 5.19 2.21
N HIS A 457 32.24 3.92 2.62
CA HIS A 457 32.32 2.75 1.73
C HIS A 457 31.04 1.91 1.73
N GLU A 458 29.91 2.46 2.19
CA GLU A 458 28.64 1.73 2.31
C GLU A 458 28.18 1.16 0.95
N ARG A 459 28.47 1.87 -0.15
CA ARG A 459 28.16 1.43 -1.52
C ARG A 459 28.85 0.11 -1.88
N GLU A 460 30.06 -0.15 -1.39
CA GLU A 460 30.82 -1.38 -1.70
C GLU A 460 30.20 -2.63 -1.08
N ASN A 461 29.34 -2.45 -0.08
CA ASN A 461 28.58 -3.53 0.54
C ASN A 461 27.18 -3.70 -0.06
N SER A 462 26.79 -2.88 -1.03
CA SER A 462 25.48 -2.99 -1.67
C SER A 462 25.43 -4.14 -2.68
N LEU A 463 24.24 -4.75 -2.81
CA LEU A 463 23.98 -5.73 -3.86
C LEU A 463 24.22 -5.13 -5.25
N ALA A 464 23.81 -3.88 -5.46
CA ALA A 464 24.01 -3.15 -6.71
C ALA A 464 25.50 -3.10 -7.14
N SER A 465 26.41 -2.82 -6.21
CA SER A 465 27.85 -2.78 -6.49
C SER A 465 28.41 -4.15 -6.93
N VAL A 466 27.84 -5.26 -6.46
CA VAL A 466 28.23 -6.60 -6.92
C VAL A 466 27.68 -6.86 -8.32
N LEU A 467 26.41 -6.52 -8.57
CA LEU A 467 25.76 -6.68 -9.87
C LEU A 467 26.41 -5.82 -10.98
N GLU A 468 27.02 -4.68 -10.63
CA GLU A 468 27.80 -3.83 -11.55
C GLU A 468 29.13 -4.48 -11.98
N ARG A 469 29.75 -5.29 -11.10
CA ARG A 469 31.09 -5.86 -11.32
C ARG A 469 31.09 -7.28 -11.86
N PHE A 470 30.02 -8.02 -11.61
CA PHE A 470 29.87 -9.41 -12.05
C PHE A 470 28.63 -9.54 -12.93
N PRO A 471 28.72 -10.22 -14.10
CA PRO A 471 27.56 -10.57 -14.89
C PRO A 471 26.78 -11.68 -14.19
N VAL A 472 26.02 -11.32 -13.15
CA VAL A 472 25.27 -12.27 -12.33
C VAL A 472 24.06 -12.80 -13.09
N ARG A 473 23.88 -14.13 -13.06
CA ARG A 473 22.76 -14.84 -13.69
C ARG A 473 21.72 -15.35 -12.68
N ALA A 474 22.12 -15.56 -11.42
CA ALA A 474 21.21 -15.88 -10.32
C ALA A 474 21.73 -15.38 -8.98
N ILE A 475 20.80 -14.93 -8.13
CA ILE A 475 21.05 -14.68 -6.71
C ILE A 475 20.48 -15.87 -5.94
N LEU A 476 21.26 -16.42 -5.02
CA LEU A 476 20.96 -17.68 -4.34
C LEU A 476 20.63 -17.41 -2.86
N PRO A 477 19.35 -17.34 -2.47
CA PRO A 477 18.91 -17.17 -1.09
C PRO A 477 19.04 -18.47 -0.28
N ILE A 478 20.23 -19.09 -0.30
CA ILE A 478 20.52 -20.33 0.43
C ILE A 478 20.49 -20.07 1.93
N GLN A 479 19.88 -21.00 2.67
CA GLN A 479 19.77 -20.97 4.13
C GLN A 479 20.29 -22.29 4.70
N GLY A 480 20.84 -22.24 5.90
CA GLY A 480 21.20 -23.47 6.59
C GLY A 480 20.02 -24.10 7.31
N SER A 481 20.18 -25.37 7.66
CA SER A 481 19.12 -26.21 8.23
C SER A 481 18.45 -25.64 9.49
N PHE A 482 19.16 -24.82 10.27
CA PHE A 482 18.60 -24.10 11.42
C PHE A 482 17.38 -23.22 11.07
N HIS A 483 17.31 -22.71 9.84
CA HIS A 483 16.19 -21.87 9.39
C HIS A 483 15.04 -22.66 8.74
N HIS A 484 15.14 -23.98 8.62
CA HIS A 484 14.20 -24.81 7.85
C HIS A 484 12.83 -24.98 8.51
N ALA A 485 12.63 -24.47 9.73
CA ALA A 485 11.38 -24.64 10.48
C ALA A 485 10.59 -23.34 10.68
N SER A 486 11.22 -22.17 10.58
CA SER A 486 10.61 -20.95 11.14
C SER A 486 11.06 -19.62 10.57
N TYR A 487 11.99 -19.58 9.60
CA TYR A 487 12.66 -18.33 9.22
C TYR A 487 12.69 -18.05 7.72
N LEU A 488 12.04 -16.95 7.33
CA LEU A 488 12.12 -16.37 5.99
C LEU A 488 13.24 -15.32 5.94
N SER A 489 14.34 -15.62 5.25
CA SER A 489 15.44 -14.64 5.10
C SER A 489 15.05 -13.51 4.14
N ASN A 490 15.47 -12.27 4.44
CA ASN A 490 15.31 -11.14 3.51
C ASN A 490 15.90 -11.42 2.11
N ARG A 491 16.94 -12.26 2.01
CA ARG A 491 17.56 -12.63 0.72
C ARG A 491 16.56 -13.13 -0.31
N ILE A 492 15.50 -13.81 0.14
CA ILE A 492 14.42 -14.32 -0.72
C ILE A 492 13.75 -13.14 -1.45
N PHE A 493 13.49 -12.06 -0.74
CA PHE A 493 12.82 -10.87 -1.26
C PHE A 493 13.76 -9.99 -2.08
N GLU A 494 15.04 -9.94 -1.71
CA GLU A 494 16.08 -9.25 -2.49
C GLU A 494 16.24 -9.84 -3.91
N CYS A 495 16.07 -11.16 -4.07
CA CYS A 495 16.17 -11.80 -5.39
C CYS A 495 15.10 -11.25 -6.35
N LEU A 496 13.84 -11.37 -5.93
CA LEU A 496 12.69 -11.01 -6.75
C LEU A 496 12.61 -9.50 -7.00
N SER A 497 12.87 -8.69 -5.97
CA SER A 497 12.88 -7.22 -6.09
C SER A 497 13.97 -6.70 -7.04
N ASN A 498 15.03 -7.48 -7.29
CA ASN A 498 16.07 -7.15 -8.26
C ASN A 498 15.91 -7.86 -9.61
N GLY A 499 14.77 -8.51 -9.86
CA GLY A 499 14.43 -9.09 -11.16
C GLY A 499 15.00 -10.50 -11.40
N PHE A 500 15.35 -11.23 -10.34
CA PHE A 500 15.79 -12.63 -10.40
C PHE A 500 14.73 -13.58 -9.84
N LEU A 501 14.77 -14.86 -10.24
CA LEU A 501 13.96 -15.90 -9.62
C LEU A 501 14.42 -16.19 -8.19
N ILE A 502 13.47 -16.55 -7.34
CA ILE A 502 13.72 -17.11 -6.02
C ILE A 502 14.04 -18.60 -6.17
N LEU A 503 15.30 -18.96 -5.87
CA LEU A 503 15.83 -20.34 -5.87
C LEU A 503 16.24 -20.72 -4.44
N THR A 504 15.49 -21.59 -3.75
CA THR A 504 15.72 -21.84 -2.32
C THR A 504 15.91 -23.31 -1.99
N ASN A 505 16.78 -23.60 -1.03
CA ASN A 505 16.93 -24.93 -0.43
C ASN A 505 16.09 -25.12 0.84
N ASN A 506 15.33 -24.08 1.23
CA ASN A 506 14.61 -24.08 2.49
C ASN A 506 13.16 -24.58 2.30
N PRO A 507 12.77 -25.72 2.91
CA PRO A 507 11.42 -26.27 2.81
C PRO A 507 10.35 -25.31 3.37
N PHE A 508 10.68 -24.53 4.39
CA PHE A 508 9.77 -23.58 4.99
C PHE A 508 9.43 -22.44 4.03
N VAL A 509 10.40 -21.97 3.24
CA VAL A 509 10.15 -20.98 2.18
C VAL A 509 9.20 -21.56 1.14
N ARG A 510 9.42 -22.82 0.72
CA ARG A 510 8.53 -23.52 -0.21
C ARG A 510 7.11 -23.68 0.33
N GLN A 511 6.97 -23.98 1.63
CA GLN A 511 5.67 -24.07 2.29
C GLN A 511 4.95 -22.71 2.26
N LYS A 512 5.67 -21.63 2.54
CA LYS A 512 5.10 -20.28 2.59
C LYS A 512 4.96 -19.64 1.21
N PHE A 513 5.68 -20.09 0.19
CA PHE A 513 5.62 -19.57 -1.19
C PHE A 513 5.65 -20.72 -2.21
N GLY A 514 4.49 -21.06 -2.76
CA GLY A 514 4.30 -22.21 -3.67
C GLY A 514 4.82 -21.97 -5.09
N SER A 515 5.19 -20.75 -5.45
CA SER A 515 5.76 -20.39 -6.77
C SER A 515 7.29 -20.44 -6.82
N VAL A 516 7.97 -20.57 -5.67
CA VAL A 516 9.44 -20.60 -5.63
C VAL A 516 9.99 -21.88 -6.24
N VAL A 517 11.17 -21.79 -6.86
CA VAL A 517 11.92 -22.97 -7.28
C VAL A 517 12.63 -23.53 -6.06
N TYR A 518 12.37 -24.79 -5.74
CA TYR A 518 12.81 -25.42 -4.51
C TYR A 518 13.33 -26.84 -4.75
N ASP A 519 14.48 -27.13 -4.14
CA ASP A 519 14.97 -28.48 -3.88
C ASP A 519 15.90 -28.41 -2.67
N ASN A 520 15.84 -29.38 -1.76
CA ASN A 520 16.74 -29.42 -0.60
C ASN A 520 18.19 -29.80 -0.98
N ASP A 521 18.37 -30.40 -2.15
CA ASP A 521 19.66 -30.70 -2.74
C ASP A 521 20.09 -29.56 -3.68
N LEU A 522 21.24 -28.97 -3.39
CA LEU A 522 21.74 -27.81 -4.13
C LEU A 522 22.08 -28.13 -5.58
N GLU A 523 22.49 -29.37 -5.90
CA GLU A 523 22.79 -29.75 -7.27
C GLU A 523 21.52 -29.85 -8.11
N ARG A 524 20.46 -30.48 -7.58
CA ARG A 524 19.16 -30.51 -8.25
C ARG A 524 18.54 -29.12 -8.37
N LEU A 525 18.62 -28.29 -7.31
CA LEU A 525 18.11 -26.91 -7.34
C LEU A 525 18.76 -26.08 -8.46
N LEU A 526 20.09 -26.13 -8.56
CA LEU A 526 20.81 -25.37 -9.58
C LEU A 526 20.62 -25.96 -10.98
N THR A 527 20.52 -27.29 -11.11
CA THR A 527 20.19 -27.93 -12.39
C THR A 527 18.82 -27.49 -12.90
N ALA A 528 17.80 -27.45 -12.03
CA ALA A 528 16.48 -26.94 -12.39
C ALA A 528 16.52 -25.46 -12.84
N HIS A 529 17.41 -24.66 -12.28
CA HIS A 529 17.65 -23.30 -12.76
C HIS A 529 18.28 -23.27 -14.15
N GLU A 530 19.29 -24.09 -14.42
CA GLU A 530 19.90 -24.19 -15.76
C GLU A 530 18.87 -24.60 -16.82
N GLU A 531 17.99 -25.55 -16.50
CA GLU A 531 16.89 -25.94 -17.40
C GLU A 531 15.94 -24.79 -17.71
N LEU A 532 15.59 -23.98 -16.70
CA LEU A 532 14.76 -22.78 -16.90
C LEU A 532 15.46 -21.73 -17.78
N LEU A 533 16.78 -21.61 -17.74
CA LEU A 533 17.54 -20.70 -18.62
C LEU A 533 17.52 -21.12 -20.10
N LEU A 534 17.13 -22.37 -20.41
CA LEU A 534 16.95 -22.84 -21.78
C LEU A 534 15.61 -22.39 -22.38
N ASP A 535 14.61 -22.09 -21.54
CA ASP A 535 13.26 -21.70 -21.96
C ASP A 535 12.87 -20.34 -21.34
N LYS A 536 13.10 -19.27 -22.11
CA LYS A 536 12.78 -17.89 -21.70
C LYS A 536 11.31 -17.70 -21.34
N THR A 537 10.40 -18.34 -22.07
CA THR A 537 8.95 -18.20 -21.83
C THR A 537 8.57 -18.83 -20.50
N ARG A 538 9.07 -20.04 -20.23
CA ARG A 538 8.84 -20.73 -18.96
C ARG A 538 9.45 -19.97 -17.78
N TRP A 539 10.68 -19.46 -17.92
CA TRP A 539 11.32 -18.65 -16.89
C TRP A 539 10.51 -17.40 -16.56
N LEU A 540 10.03 -16.66 -17.58
CA LEU A 540 9.20 -15.47 -17.39
C LEU A 540 7.86 -15.80 -16.71
N ALA A 541 7.25 -16.94 -17.07
CA ALA A 541 6.03 -17.41 -16.40
C ALA A 541 6.26 -17.71 -14.92
N VAL A 542 7.39 -18.33 -14.55
CA VAL A 542 7.77 -18.57 -13.15
C VAL A 542 8.03 -17.25 -12.43
N PHE A 543 8.73 -16.29 -13.07
CA PHE A 543 8.98 -14.98 -12.49
C PHE A 543 7.67 -14.24 -12.20
N GLU A 544 6.74 -14.19 -13.14
CA GLU A 544 5.44 -13.52 -12.95
C GLU A 544 4.59 -14.23 -11.90
N ALA A 545 4.64 -15.56 -11.81
CA ALA A 545 3.98 -16.29 -10.74
C ALA A 545 4.57 -15.96 -9.35
N GLN A 546 5.90 -15.89 -9.24
CA GLN A 546 6.58 -15.47 -8.02
C GLN A 546 6.27 -14.03 -7.64
N LYS A 547 6.33 -13.11 -8.61
CA LYS A 547 5.97 -11.72 -8.44
C LYS A 547 4.53 -11.56 -8.00
N LYS A 548 3.59 -12.29 -8.60
CA LYS A 548 2.18 -12.27 -8.20
C LYS A 548 2.00 -12.80 -6.78
N GLU A 549 2.52 -13.97 -6.44
CA GLU A 549 2.38 -14.54 -5.09
C GLU A 549 3.06 -13.66 -4.03
N TYR A 550 4.23 -13.12 -4.34
CA TYR A 550 4.92 -12.16 -3.49
C TYR A 550 4.11 -10.88 -3.30
N LEU A 551 3.60 -10.30 -4.39
CA LEU A 551 2.71 -9.15 -4.30
C LEU A 551 1.45 -9.49 -3.51
N GLU A 552 0.85 -10.67 -3.65
CA GLU A 552 -0.35 -11.06 -2.89
C GLU A 552 -0.07 -11.23 -1.38
N LYS A 553 1.01 -11.92 -1.04
CA LYS A 553 1.36 -12.28 0.36
C LYS A 553 2.04 -11.15 1.12
N PHE A 554 2.83 -10.32 0.44
CA PHE A 554 3.61 -9.25 1.07
C PHE A 554 2.99 -7.87 0.86
N TYR A 555 2.42 -7.65 -0.32
CA TYR A 555 1.96 -6.35 -0.78
C TYR A 555 0.50 -6.33 -1.20
N GLY A 556 -0.25 -7.37 -0.82
CA GLY A 556 -1.66 -7.20 -0.65
C GLY A 556 -1.74 -6.05 0.33
N PHE A 557 -2.31 -4.95 -0.14
CA PHE A 557 -2.64 -3.74 0.62
C PHE A 557 -3.07 -4.05 2.08
N LEU A 558 -3.65 -5.24 2.28
CA LEU A 558 -3.77 -5.98 3.54
C LEU A 558 -2.61 -5.89 4.53
N HIS A 559 -1.30 -5.96 4.23
CA HIS A 559 -0.31 -6.03 5.32
C HIS A 559 0.01 -4.71 5.99
N ILE A 560 -0.01 -3.62 5.24
CA ILE A 560 0.31 -2.29 5.75
C ILE A 560 -0.92 -1.71 6.41
N GLU A 561 -2.08 -1.81 5.76
CA GLU A 561 -3.34 -1.48 6.41
C GLU A 561 -3.71 -2.44 7.53
N ARG A 562 -3.42 -3.75 7.46
CA ARG A 562 -3.58 -4.61 8.65
C ARG A 562 -2.58 -4.26 9.71
N LEU A 563 -1.32 -3.91 9.40
CA LEU A 563 -0.35 -3.48 10.41
C LEU A 563 -0.87 -2.23 11.13
N PHE A 564 -1.39 -1.25 10.39
CA PHE A 564 -1.87 0.00 10.97
C PHE A 564 -3.29 -0.09 11.55
N SER A 565 -4.21 -0.81 10.93
CA SER A 565 -5.52 -1.18 11.51
C SER A 565 -5.33 -2.06 12.75
N PHE A 566 -4.32 -2.93 12.76
CA PHE A 566 -3.89 -3.65 13.95
C PHE A 566 -3.34 -2.69 15.00
N PHE A 567 -2.53 -1.70 14.62
CA PHE A 567 -2.08 -0.67 15.56
C PHE A 567 -3.26 0.12 16.13
N GLN A 568 -4.27 0.45 15.32
CA GLN A 568 -5.51 1.09 15.76
C GLN A 568 -6.26 0.19 16.76
N GLN A 569 -6.50 -1.08 16.41
CA GLN A 569 -7.23 -2.04 17.24
C GLN A 569 -6.47 -2.43 18.52
N ALA A 570 -5.15 -2.52 18.47
CA ALA A 570 -4.31 -2.97 19.58
C ALA A 570 -4.01 -1.87 20.61
N THR A 571 -4.25 -0.59 20.29
CA THR A 571 -3.82 0.54 21.14
C THR A 571 -4.97 1.27 21.84
N ASP A 572 -6.11 0.60 22.00
CA ASP A 572 -7.33 1.13 22.62
C ASP A 572 -7.72 2.51 22.03
N ASP A 573 -7.59 2.66 20.70
CA ASP A 573 -7.95 3.85 19.91
C ASP A 573 -7.18 5.16 20.22
N LYS A 574 -6.11 5.10 21.02
CA LYS A 574 -5.34 6.30 21.40
C LYS A 574 -4.51 6.90 20.27
N PHE A 575 -4.14 6.12 19.26
CA PHE A 575 -3.24 6.51 18.18
C PHE A 575 -3.80 6.12 16.81
N ILE A 576 -4.05 7.10 15.94
CA ILE A 576 -4.41 6.87 14.54
C ILE A 576 -3.33 7.41 13.62
N LEU A 577 -2.77 6.52 12.81
CA LEU A 577 -2.08 6.90 11.58
C LEU A 577 -3.11 6.96 10.47
N LEU A 578 -3.37 8.17 9.96
CA LEU A 578 -4.23 8.37 8.80
C LEU A 578 -3.37 8.18 7.53
N GLU A 579 -4.00 7.70 6.46
CA GLU A 579 -3.48 8.00 5.12
C GLU A 579 -3.32 9.53 5.00
N PRO A 580 -2.32 10.04 4.25
CA PRO A 580 -2.13 11.47 4.09
C PRO A 580 -3.45 12.13 3.70
N GLU A 581 -4.05 12.88 4.64
CA GLU A 581 -5.23 13.68 4.35
C GLU A 581 -4.92 14.60 3.16
N LYS A 582 -5.87 14.73 2.23
CA LYS A 582 -5.84 15.77 1.17
C LYS A 582 -5.97 17.19 1.73
N GLU A 583 -5.53 17.46 2.96
CA GLU A 583 -5.55 18.79 3.56
C GLU A 583 -4.20 19.48 3.35
N ALA A 584 -3.95 19.81 2.08
CA ALA A 584 -3.30 21.02 1.58
C ALA A 584 -2.88 20.73 0.14
N ARG A 585 -3.66 21.23 -0.83
CA ARG A 585 -3.16 21.37 -2.20
C ARG A 585 -2.06 22.42 -2.17
N CYS A 586 -0.83 21.98 -2.38
CA CYS A 586 0.35 22.82 -2.49
C CYS A 586 0.79 22.81 -3.96
N GLU A 587 0.85 23.99 -4.57
CA GLU A 587 1.46 24.16 -5.89
C GLU A 587 2.94 24.49 -5.71
N ILE A 588 3.81 23.55 -6.09
CA ILE A 588 5.26 23.76 -6.05
C ILE A 588 5.70 24.22 -7.43
N THR A 589 6.05 25.49 -7.55
CA THR A 589 6.42 26.11 -8.82
C THR A 589 7.90 26.44 -8.85
N PHE A 590 8.68 25.75 -9.68
CA PHE A 590 10.06 26.15 -9.96
C PHE A 590 10.04 27.22 -11.06
N THR A 591 10.47 28.44 -10.73
CA THR A 591 10.51 29.58 -11.67
C THR A 591 11.92 30.12 -11.82
N ARG A 592 12.17 30.87 -12.90
CA ARG A 592 13.40 31.65 -13.11
C ARG A 592 13.67 32.77 -12.08
N SER A 593 12.77 33.02 -11.13
CA SER A 593 12.90 34.17 -10.23
C SER A 593 13.86 33.88 -9.06
N SER A 594 14.68 34.88 -8.73
CA SER A 594 15.80 34.83 -7.78
C SER A 594 15.37 34.82 -6.30
N VAL A 595 14.25 34.17 -5.97
CA VAL A 595 13.68 34.20 -4.62
C VAL A 595 13.99 32.90 -3.90
N ASN A 596 15.04 32.98 -3.06
CA ASN A 596 15.53 31.99 -2.10
C ASN A 596 16.17 30.71 -2.66
N ALA A 597 17.26 30.30 -2.00
CA ALA A 597 17.92 29.05 -2.26
C ALA A 597 17.12 27.87 -1.69
N VAL A 598 16.89 26.83 -2.48
CA VAL A 598 16.35 25.57 -1.98
C VAL A 598 17.44 24.82 -1.24
N THR A 599 17.17 24.50 0.02
CA THR A 599 18.01 23.59 0.79
C THR A 599 17.23 22.33 1.17
N ASN A 600 17.93 21.33 1.69
CA ASN A 600 17.30 20.14 2.26
C ASN A 600 16.33 20.54 3.41
N GLU A 601 16.64 21.59 4.17
CA GLU A 601 15.75 22.13 5.22
C GLU A 601 14.47 22.73 4.63
N THR A 602 14.55 23.45 3.51
CA THR A 602 13.37 23.98 2.81
C THR A 602 12.43 22.86 2.38
N ILE A 603 12.97 21.77 1.82
CA ILE A 603 12.17 20.61 1.42
C ILE A 603 11.60 19.88 2.63
N ARG A 604 12.37 19.73 3.71
CA ARG A 604 11.86 19.14 4.96
C ARG A 604 10.71 19.94 5.56
N ALA A 605 10.78 21.27 5.52
CA ALA A 605 9.68 22.14 5.96
C ALA A 605 8.41 21.94 5.10
N LEU A 606 8.57 21.86 3.78
CA LEU A 606 7.48 21.59 2.82
C LEU A 606 6.81 20.22 3.02
N LEU A 607 7.56 19.22 3.48
CA LEU A 607 7.06 17.88 3.75
C LEU A 607 6.21 17.81 5.04
N VAL A 608 6.43 18.73 5.97
CA VAL A 608 5.72 18.80 7.26
C VAL A 608 4.51 19.72 7.18
N GLU A 609 4.64 20.86 6.50
CA GLU A 609 3.55 21.81 6.24
C GLU A 609 3.54 22.20 4.76
N PRO A 610 2.65 21.61 3.93
CA PRO A 610 2.56 21.95 2.52
C PRO A 610 2.08 23.41 2.36
N ARG A 611 2.89 24.25 1.73
CA ARG A 611 2.56 25.66 1.39
C ARG A 611 3.00 25.94 -0.04
N ASP A 612 2.28 26.80 -0.76
CA ASP A 612 2.69 27.23 -2.10
C ASP A 612 4.11 27.82 -2.05
N VAL A 613 5.06 27.14 -2.69
CA VAL A 613 6.46 27.58 -2.72
C VAL A 613 6.90 27.78 -4.17
N VAL A 614 7.31 29.01 -4.45
CA VAL A 614 8.03 29.36 -5.66
C VAL A 614 9.51 29.11 -5.41
N VAL A 615 10.09 28.22 -6.19
CA VAL A 615 11.47 27.80 -6.08
C VAL A 615 12.31 28.43 -7.20
N GLY A 616 13.40 29.12 -6.87
CA GLY A 616 14.37 29.62 -7.86
C GLY A 616 15.27 28.52 -8.45
N ASP A 617 15.92 28.81 -9.59
CA ASP A 617 16.83 27.94 -10.36
C ASP A 617 18.16 27.66 -9.61
N ASN A 618 18.07 26.99 -8.47
CA ASN A 618 19.24 26.49 -7.75
C ASN A 618 19.48 25.02 -8.04
N ASP A 619 20.75 24.64 -7.96
CA ASP A 619 21.32 23.35 -8.33
C ASP A 619 20.62 22.16 -7.63
N LEU A 620 19.51 21.66 -8.18
CA LEU A 620 18.74 20.53 -7.65
C LEU A 620 19.59 19.25 -7.50
N SER A 621 20.73 19.13 -8.18
CA SER A 621 21.70 18.05 -7.95
C SER A 621 22.44 18.13 -6.61
N ARG A 622 22.32 19.23 -5.86
CA ARG A 622 22.83 19.35 -4.48
C ARG A 622 21.79 18.96 -3.44
N ILE A 623 20.56 18.70 -3.85
CA ILE A 623 19.47 18.26 -3.00
C ILE A 623 19.50 16.75 -2.91
N ASP A 624 19.25 16.22 -1.73
CA ASP A 624 19.15 14.78 -1.52
C ASP A 624 18.10 14.18 -2.48
N PRO A 625 18.49 13.24 -3.38
CA PRO A 625 17.56 12.58 -4.29
C PRO A 625 16.37 11.92 -3.57
N PHE A 626 16.56 11.51 -2.32
CA PHE A 626 15.49 10.95 -1.48
C PHE A 626 14.46 12.02 -1.08
N LEU A 627 14.90 13.22 -0.70
CA LEU A 627 14.00 14.35 -0.39
C LEU A 627 13.24 14.81 -1.63
N LEU A 628 13.88 14.82 -2.80
CA LEU A 628 13.24 15.09 -4.08
C LEU A 628 12.16 14.05 -4.43
N ARG A 629 12.45 12.75 -4.24
CA ARG A 629 11.43 11.69 -4.40
C ARG A 629 10.29 11.83 -3.39
N ARG A 630 10.57 12.23 -2.16
CA ARG A 630 9.54 12.46 -1.13
C ARG A 630 8.64 13.65 -1.50
N LEU A 631 9.22 14.74 -1.98
CA LEU A 631 8.47 15.89 -2.51
C LEU A 631 7.61 15.48 -3.73
N ALA A 632 8.17 14.64 -4.60
CA ALA A 632 7.48 14.09 -5.75
C ALA A 632 6.33 13.14 -5.35
N SER A 633 6.48 12.34 -4.29
CA SER A 633 5.42 11.48 -3.77
C SER A 633 4.20 12.29 -3.30
N LEU A 634 4.42 13.49 -2.74
CA LEU A 634 3.32 14.42 -2.42
C LEU A 634 2.54 14.86 -3.67
N ALA A 635 3.17 14.95 -4.84
CA ALA A 635 2.49 15.23 -6.11
C ALA A 635 1.45 14.16 -6.47
N HIS A 636 1.74 12.90 -6.12
CA HIS A 636 0.83 11.77 -6.35
C HIS A 636 -0.44 11.83 -5.49
N TYR A 637 -0.44 12.63 -4.41
CA TYR A 637 -1.58 12.84 -3.51
C TYR A 637 -2.40 14.10 -3.87
N GLY A 638 -2.36 14.56 -5.12
CA GLY A 638 -3.16 15.68 -5.63
C GLY A 638 -2.46 17.04 -5.64
N ASN A 639 -1.12 17.06 -5.49
CA ASN A 639 -0.30 18.28 -5.59
C ASN A 639 0.26 18.46 -7.01
N ARG A 640 0.34 19.69 -7.50
CA ARG A 640 0.92 19.99 -8.82
C ARG A 640 2.37 20.43 -8.67
N VAL A 641 3.28 19.72 -9.33
CA VAL A 641 4.70 20.09 -9.38
C VAL A 641 5.01 20.65 -10.76
N ARG A 642 5.31 21.95 -10.83
CA ARG A 642 5.66 22.65 -12.07
C ARG A 642 7.16 22.92 -12.09
N VAL A 643 7.90 22.15 -12.88
CA VAL A 643 9.36 22.33 -13.06
C VAL A 643 9.63 23.11 -14.34
N GLU A 644 10.28 24.27 -14.27
CA GLU A 644 10.87 24.95 -15.44
C GLU A 644 12.38 24.62 -15.51
N PRO A 645 12.84 23.64 -16.32
CA PRO A 645 14.25 23.25 -16.32
C PRO A 645 15.05 24.11 -17.30
N SER A 646 16.23 24.56 -16.88
CA SER A 646 17.29 24.92 -17.82
C SER A 646 17.74 23.69 -18.64
N CYS A 647 18.15 23.92 -19.88
CA CYS A 647 18.40 22.91 -20.91
C CYS A 647 19.44 21.83 -20.53
N ALA A 648 20.33 22.10 -19.57
CA ALA A 648 21.43 21.19 -19.23
C ALA A 648 21.08 20.07 -18.23
N LYS A 649 19.96 20.17 -17.49
CA LYS A 649 19.66 19.24 -16.36
C LYS A 649 18.33 18.49 -16.49
N LYS A 650 17.66 18.61 -17.65
CA LYS A 650 16.41 17.90 -17.98
C LYS A 650 16.52 16.39 -17.78
N ALA A 651 17.63 15.76 -18.16
CA ALA A 651 17.79 14.30 -18.09
C ALA A 651 17.83 13.78 -16.64
N TYR A 652 18.51 14.49 -15.73
CA TYR A 652 18.69 14.06 -14.33
C TYR A 652 17.41 14.22 -13.50
N ILE A 653 16.71 15.34 -13.65
CA ILE A 653 15.42 15.54 -12.96
C ILE A 653 14.35 14.62 -13.55
N ARG A 654 14.34 14.44 -14.88
CA ARG A 654 13.44 13.50 -15.55
C ARG A 654 13.68 12.07 -15.10
N SER A 655 14.93 11.61 -14.93
CA SER A 655 15.18 10.26 -14.44
C SER A 655 14.63 10.05 -13.02
N ILE A 656 14.80 11.03 -12.12
CA ILE A 656 14.29 10.92 -10.73
C ILE A 656 12.75 10.91 -10.68
N LEU A 657 12.09 11.74 -11.48
CA LEU A 657 10.64 11.90 -11.46
C LEU A 657 9.89 10.85 -12.29
N THR A 658 10.46 10.38 -13.40
CA THR A 658 9.86 9.34 -14.25
C THR A 658 9.88 7.97 -13.55
N ASP A 659 10.93 7.67 -12.79
CA ASP A 659 11.00 6.46 -11.94
C ASP A 659 9.94 6.48 -10.81
N SER A 660 9.40 7.66 -10.47
CA SER A 660 8.36 7.84 -9.46
C SER A 660 6.93 7.79 -10.04
N GLY A 661 6.76 7.47 -11.33
CA GLY A 661 5.45 7.37 -11.97
C GLY A 661 4.73 8.71 -12.22
N ILE A 662 5.48 9.82 -12.23
CA ILE A 662 4.94 11.17 -12.45
C ILE A 662 5.16 11.57 -13.91
N GLU A 663 4.07 11.89 -14.61
CA GLU A 663 4.11 12.34 -16.00
C GLU A 663 4.59 13.79 -16.07
N ILE A 664 5.76 14.03 -16.66
CA ILE A 664 6.29 15.38 -16.86
C ILE A 664 5.64 15.96 -18.12
N MET A 665 4.69 16.87 -17.93
CA MET A 665 4.10 17.67 -18.99
C MET A 665 5.14 18.63 -19.58
N THR A 666 5.90 18.19 -20.58
CA THR A 666 6.84 19.04 -21.30
C THR A 666 6.14 19.77 -22.44
N GLN A 667 5.45 20.89 -22.16
CA GLN A 667 5.12 21.87 -23.20
C GLN A 667 5.26 23.31 -22.68
N ASN A 668 5.77 24.18 -23.56
CA ASN A 668 6.10 25.58 -23.30
C ASN A 668 4.86 26.37 -22.83
N TYR A 669 4.87 26.81 -21.56
CA TYR A 669 4.02 27.82 -20.90
C TYR A 669 2.48 27.67 -21.00
N PHE A 670 1.80 27.68 -19.85
CA PHE A 670 0.62 28.53 -19.55
C PHE A 670 0.55 28.82 -18.04
N GLN A 671 0.11 30.03 -17.67
CA GLN A 671 0.06 30.60 -16.32
C GLN A 671 -1.42 30.78 -15.94
N PHE A 672 -1.84 30.46 -14.70
CA PHE A 672 -3.17 30.83 -14.20
C PHE A 672 -3.04 31.61 -12.90
N PHE A 673 -3.74 32.75 -12.85
CA PHE A 673 -3.77 33.71 -11.74
C PHE A 673 -4.69 33.23 -10.61
N LEU A 674 -4.25 33.39 -9.37
CA LEU A 674 -5.15 33.55 -8.21
C LEU A 674 -5.62 35.01 -8.17
N SER A 675 -6.83 35.30 -8.64
CA SER A 675 -7.48 36.55 -8.26
C SER A 675 -8.05 36.40 -6.84
N ARG A 676 -7.40 37.05 -5.88
CA ARG A 676 -8.07 37.48 -4.64
C ARG A 676 -9.24 38.37 -5.06
N ASN A 677 -10.47 38.00 -4.73
CA ASN A 677 -11.50 39.02 -4.59
C ASN A 677 -11.35 39.64 -3.19
N ALA A 678 -10.85 40.86 -3.21
CA ALA A 678 -11.07 41.84 -2.18
C ALA A 678 -12.55 42.26 -2.19
N SER A 679 -13.25 41.94 -1.12
CA SER A 679 -14.27 42.73 -0.40
C SER A 679 -14.96 41.82 0.60
#